data_AF-A0A4U5NR32-F1
#
_entry.id   AF-A0A4U5NR32-F1
#
_cell.length_a   1.000
_cell.length_b   1.000
_cell.length_c   1.000
_cell.angle_alpha   90.00
_cell.angle_beta   90.00
_cell.angle_gamma   90.00
#
_symmetry.space_group_name_H-M   'P 1'
#
loop_
_entity.id
_entity.type
_entity.pdbx_description
1 polymer ?
#
loop_
_entity_poly.entity_id
_entity_poly.type
_entity_poly.pdbx_seq_one_letter_code
_entity_poly.pdbx_strand_id
1 'polypeptide(L)'
;MAVKTSEKQDPSPAFLETVDEIMRLYKSLPSRPSIEEVEAAISVIKTVNNEEQARLDDIAELECPQDVPQELFSVLQQARKTVELFQSHEQRKEALYLVEADKMFENFDGLIQRVSLLVSGDNQKEKLISISESVEKTEKESVVSDESLIKKREDGESDKDGFKDLVKSSSTKAAFFSVNSEKLSLMKVAAVIEKSANNGAVVLDLRGKLMDQIEWLPLSLGKLLFITELDLSENRIMALPSTISGLKALTKLDVHSNQVINLPGSFGELINLTDLDLRANRLRSLPASFVKLTKLENLDLSSNQFTQLPETVGSLTSLKILNVDTNELEEVPYTIGSCTSLVELRLDFNELRALPEAIGKLDCLEILALHYNRIRGLPTTMGHLSNLRELDVSFNELESIPENLCFAENLKKLNVANNFADLRSLPRNIGNLELLEELDISDDQIRVLPDSFRLLSKLRVFRAYETPLEIPPRQVAVLGAQAVVQFMADLVNKRDANTQLSKKKKKKGIGHRAFRLQQVSKAKCERSPPTQTRIIMAESSIISDQKVEALAKKGMDRIKKVYVWDMDETLILLKSLLNGTYAQAFNGLKDVQKGIEIGKMWEKHILQICDDLFFYEQVENYNKPFLDAMSQYDDGLDLSNYDFNQDGFSPPSDDVNKKKLAYRHRAIANKYKQGLHNILDQEMINLWEELYNLTDEYTDRWLSSARAFLEQCSGWKEDPTRCLASTDGIINHADAKFEPINVLVTSGSLIPSLVKCLLFRLDNSITHENVYSSWEVGKPQCFQWIKERFNGPNVHFCVIGDGWEECEGAQAMQWPFVKIGMHPGGDHRFPGLTLRTLGYYFAVVYGDPDAENNEDES
;
A
#
# COMPACT_ATOMS: atom_id res chain seq x y z
N MET A 1 62.31 -70.12 13.96
CA MET A 1 61.93 -69.55 12.64
C MET A 1 61.20 -70.65 11.86
N ALA A 2 60.07 -70.43 11.21
CA ALA A 2 59.27 -69.20 11.09
C ALA A 2 57.77 -69.55 11.10
N VAL A 3 56.94 -68.63 11.60
CA VAL A 3 55.49 -68.69 11.42
C VAL A 3 55.20 -68.40 9.94
N LYS A 4 54.56 -69.33 9.23
CA LYS A 4 53.94 -69.00 7.95
C LYS A 4 52.68 -68.18 8.22
N THR A 5 52.83 -66.86 8.18
CA THR A 5 51.72 -65.93 8.09
C THR A 5 50.90 -66.26 6.84
N SER A 6 49.59 -66.44 6.99
CA SER A 6 48.69 -66.46 5.85
C SER A 6 48.74 -65.08 5.19
N GLU A 7 49.20 -65.03 3.94
CA GLU A 7 49.24 -63.80 3.16
C GLU A 7 47.81 -63.27 3.02
N LYS A 8 47.55 -62.08 3.59
CA LYS A 8 46.43 -61.27 3.12
C LYS A 8 46.76 -60.94 1.67
N GLN A 9 46.03 -61.51 0.72
CA GLN A 9 46.06 -61.01 -0.65
C GLN A 9 45.59 -59.56 -0.60
N ASP A 10 46.42 -58.64 -1.08
CA ASP A 10 45.97 -57.27 -1.29
C ASP A 10 44.74 -57.30 -2.22
N PRO A 11 43.68 -56.53 -1.91
CA PRO A 11 42.50 -56.48 -2.73
C PRO A 11 42.89 -56.11 -4.17
N SER A 12 42.35 -56.84 -5.16
CA SER A 12 42.73 -56.59 -6.55
C SER A 12 42.39 -55.14 -6.95
N PRO A 13 43.09 -54.54 -7.93
CA PRO A 13 42.79 -53.18 -8.37
C PRO A 13 41.31 -53.00 -8.75
N ALA A 14 40.72 -53.99 -9.41
CA ALA A 14 39.29 -54.00 -9.76
C ALA A 14 38.35 -54.09 -8.54
N PHE A 15 38.77 -54.74 -7.44
CA PHE A 15 37.99 -54.76 -6.19
C PHE A 15 37.98 -53.37 -5.53
N LEU A 16 39.14 -52.70 -5.46
CA LEU A 16 39.22 -51.33 -4.94
C LEU A 16 38.44 -50.35 -5.82
N GLU A 17 38.56 -50.47 -7.13
CA GLU A 17 37.81 -49.67 -8.12
C GLU A 17 36.29 -49.86 -7.96
N THR A 18 35.82 -51.08 -7.72
CA THR A 18 34.40 -51.38 -7.44
C THR A 18 33.94 -50.73 -6.11
N VAL A 19 34.77 -50.76 -5.06
CA VAL A 19 34.44 -50.12 -3.78
C VAL A 19 34.40 -48.59 -3.92
N ASP A 20 35.35 -48.01 -4.64
CA ASP A 20 35.38 -46.57 -4.95
C ASP A 20 34.17 -46.13 -5.80
N GLU A 21 33.72 -46.96 -6.75
CA GLU A 21 32.51 -46.72 -7.53
C GLU A 21 31.24 -46.76 -6.67
N ILE A 22 31.10 -47.74 -5.77
CA ILE A 22 29.99 -47.80 -4.80
C ILE A 22 29.99 -46.56 -3.89
N MET A 23 31.16 -46.14 -3.40
CA MET A 23 31.28 -44.92 -2.58
C MET A 23 31.05 -43.63 -3.37
N ARG A 24 31.34 -43.61 -4.68
CA ARG A 24 31.00 -42.51 -5.59
C ARG A 24 29.49 -42.45 -5.83
N LEU A 25 28.82 -43.59 -6.01
CA LEU A 25 27.36 -43.67 -6.11
C LEU A 25 26.67 -43.18 -4.84
N TYR A 26 27.12 -43.60 -3.66
CA TYR A 26 26.60 -43.09 -2.38
C TYR A 26 26.73 -41.57 -2.26
N LYS A 27 27.90 -41.01 -2.64
CA LYS A 27 28.15 -39.56 -2.66
C LYS A 27 27.36 -38.79 -3.74
N SER A 28 26.73 -39.47 -4.68
CA SER A 28 25.87 -38.85 -5.70
C SER A 28 24.39 -38.78 -5.31
N LEU A 29 24.01 -39.41 -4.19
CA LEU A 29 22.68 -39.29 -3.61
C LEU A 29 22.47 -37.88 -3.01
N PRO A 30 21.22 -37.41 -2.89
CA PRO A 30 20.91 -36.18 -2.15
C PRO A 30 21.32 -36.31 -0.66
N SER A 31 21.30 -35.19 0.07
CA SER A 31 21.54 -35.20 1.52
C SER A 31 20.49 -36.07 2.23
N ARG A 32 20.93 -37.02 3.06
CA ARG A 32 20.02 -37.84 3.88
C ARG A 32 19.17 -36.95 4.80
N PRO A 33 17.84 -37.18 4.89
CA PRO A 33 16.98 -36.52 5.87
C PRO A 33 17.51 -36.70 7.30
N SER A 34 17.34 -35.69 8.15
CA SER A 34 17.65 -35.85 9.58
C SER A 34 16.61 -36.73 10.29
N ILE A 35 17.01 -37.38 11.39
CA ILE A 35 16.11 -38.21 12.20
C ILE A 35 14.90 -37.38 12.67
N GLU A 36 15.13 -36.13 13.10
CA GLU A 36 14.07 -35.19 13.53
C GLU A 36 13.06 -34.90 12.39
N GLU A 37 13.51 -34.77 11.14
CA GLU A 37 12.64 -34.58 9.97
C GLU A 37 11.86 -35.85 9.59
N VAL A 38 12.45 -37.03 9.73
CA VAL A 38 11.77 -38.32 9.44
C VAL A 38 10.71 -38.64 10.49
N GLU A 39 11.01 -38.41 11.77
CA GLU A 39 10.03 -38.55 12.87
C GLU A 39 8.86 -37.57 12.68
N ALA A 40 9.15 -36.31 12.33
CA ALA A 40 8.13 -35.32 12.01
C ALA A 40 7.29 -35.72 10.78
N ALA A 41 7.90 -36.26 9.73
CA ALA A 41 7.19 -36.73 8.54
C ALA A 41 6.22 -37.87 8.86
N ILE A 42 6.66 -38.90 9.61
CA ILE A 42 5.79 -40.01 10.07
C ILE A 42 4.62 -39.47 10.91
N SER A 43 4.92 -38.51 11.79
CA SER A 43 3.93 -37.86 12.64
C SER A 43 2.89 -37.05 11.85
N VAL A 44 3.32 -36.30 10.82
CA VAL A 44 2.44 -35.57 9.91
C VAL A 44 1.53 -36.54 9.16
N ILE A 45 2.05 -37.62 8.58
CA ILE A 45 1.25 -38.64 7.89
C ILE A 45 0.19 -39.22 8.83
N LYS A 46 0.57 -39.62 10.05
CA LYS A 46 -0.36 -40.16 11.06
C LYS A 46 -1.44 -39.14 11.46
N THR A 47 -1.10 -37.86 11.53
CA THR A 47 -2.05 -36.78 11.87
C THR A 47 -3.03 -36.52 10.73
N VAL A 48 -2.54 -36.45 9.49
CA VAL A 48 -3.36 -36.25 8.28
C VAL A 48 -4.33 -37.41 8.08
N ASN A 49 -3.86 -38.67 8.18
CA ASN A 49 -4.73 -39.84 8.02
C ASN A 49 -5.87 -39.90 9.07
N ASN A 50 -5.60 -39.46 10.30
CA ASN A 50 -6.62 -39.42 11.35
C ASN A 50 -7.69 -38.33 11.09
N GLU A 51 -7.28 -37.13 10.65
CA GLU A 51 -8.18 -36.03 10.29
C GLU A 51 -9.00 -36.38 9.02
N GLU A 52 -8.37 -37.00 8.01
CA GLU A 52 -9.03 -37.50 6.79
C GLU A 52 -10.18 -38.46 7.16
N GLN A 53 -9.90 -39.47 7.99
CA GLN A 53 -10.92 -40.43 8.42
C GLN A 53 -12.08 -39.74 9.17
N ALA A 54 -11.77 -38.87 10.14
CA ALA A 54 -12.79 -38.15 10.91
C ALA A 54 -13.73 -37.32 10.01
N ARG A 55 -13.20 -36.65 8.99
CA ARG A 55 -14.02 -35.86 8.05
C ARG A 55 -14.78 -36.71 7.04
N LEU A 56 -14.24 -37.86 6.63
CA LEU A 56 -14.96 -38.81 5.78
C LEU A 56 -16.18 -39.39 6.51
N ASP A 57 -16.08 -39.53 7.83
CA ASP A 57 -17.18 -39.92 8.72
C ASP A 57 -18.19 -38.75 8.89
N ASP A 58 -17.74 -37.52 9.19
CA ASP A 58 -18.61 -36.33 9.24
C ASP A 58 -19.43 -36.15 7.94
N ILE A 59 -18.82 -36.36 6.77
CA ILE A 59 -19.51 -36.27 5.47
C ILE A 59 -20.53 -37.41 5.28
N ALA A 60 -20.29 -38.58 5.87
CA ALA A 60 -21.24 -39.69 5.85
C ALA A 60 -22.46 -39.47 6.78
N GLU A 61 -22.30 -38.73 7.88
CA GLU A 61 -23.39 -38.42 8.81
C GLU A 61 -24.34 -37.30 8.34
N LEU A 62 -24.01 -36.58 7.27
CA LEU A 62 -24.86 -35.51 6.72
C LEU A 62 -26.25 -36.02 6.30
N GLU A 63 -27.31 -35.44 6.88
CA GLU A 63 -28.70 -35.70 6.50
C GLU A 63 -29.10 -34.99 5.19
N CYS A 64 -29.95 -35.65 4.38
CA CYS A 64 -30.45 -35.08 3.13
C CYS A 64 -31.53 -34.01 3.41
N PRO A 65 -31.38 -32.76 2.92
CA PRO A 65 -32.41 -31.72 3.09
C PRO A 65 -33.73 -32.09 2.40
N GLN A 66 -34.86 -31.66 2.98
CA GLN A 66 -36.21 -32.06 2.52
C GLN A 66 -36.54 -31.69 1.06
N ASP A 67 -35.88 -30.68 0.48
CA ASP A 67 -36.11 -30.19 -0.88
C ASP A 67 -35.02 -30.61 -1.89
N VAL A 68 -34.07 -31.47 -1.50
CA VAL A 68 -32.95 -31.91 -2.36
C VAL A 68 -33.17 -33.36 -2.83
N PRO A 69 -33.12 -33.65 -4.14
CA PRO A 69 -33.16 -35.03 -4.62
C PRO A 69 -32.01 -35.87 -4.06
N GLN A 70 -32.31 -37.06 -3.55
CA GLN A 70 -31.33 -37.96 -2.91
C GLN A 70 -30.12 -38.26 -3.81
N GLU A 71 -30.33 -38.29 -5.13
CA GLU A 71 -29.30 -38.48 -6.16
C GLU A 71 -28.35 -37.29 -6.28
N LEU A 72 -28.85 -36.05 -6.11
CA LEU A 72 -28.02 -34.85 -6.09
C LEU A 72 -27.25 -34.73 -4.77
N PHE A 73 -27.89 -35.12 -3.67
CA PHE A 73 -27.26 -35.15 -2.35
C PHE A 73 -26.12 -36.17 -2.26
N SER A 74 -26.29 -37.38 -2.82
CA SER A 74 -25.22 -38.38 -2.85
C SER A 74 -24.05 -37.96 -3.75
N VAL A 75 -24.31 -37.28 -4.87
CA VAL A 75 -23.26 -36.63 -5.68
C VAL A 75 -22.53 -35.54 -4.91
N LEU A 76 -23.24 -34.73 -4.10
CA LEU A 76 -22.62 -33.73 -3.23
C LEU A 76 -21.73 -34.37 -2.15
N GLN A 77 -22.18 -35.44 -1.49
CA GLN A 77 -21.37 -36.20 -0.54
C GLN A 77 -20.12 -36.79 -1.23
N GLN A 78 -20.27 -37.40 -2.41
CA GLN A 78 -19.15 -37.96 -3.17
C GLN A 78 -18.14 -36.89 -3.60
N ALA A 79 -18.63 -35.71 -4.02
CA ALA A 79 -17.78 -34.57 -4.37
C ALA A 79 -16.99 -34.07 -3.16
N ARG A 80 -17.64 -33.91 -1.99
CA ARG A 80 -16.99 -33.52 -0.74
C ARG A 80 -15.91 -34.52 -0.31
N LYS A 81 -16.20 -35.83 -0.34
CA LYS A 81 -15.21 -36.89 -0.05
C LYS A 81 -14.01 -36.85 -0.99
N THR A 82 -14.26 -36.63 -2.29
CA THR A 82 -13.19 -36.51 -3.30
C THR A 82 -12.28 -35.30 -3.05
N VAL A 83 -12.85 -34.16 -2.65
CA VAL A 83 -12.07 -32.96 -2.31
C VAL A 83 -11.21 -33.19 -1.06
N GLU A 84 -11.74 -33.81 -0.01
CA GLU A 84 -11.01 -34.06 1.23
C GLU A 84 -9.83 -35.04 1.02
N LEU A 85 -10.06 -36.14 0.27
CA LEU A 85 -9.01 -37.08 -0.13
C LEU A 85 -7.89 -36.40 -0.94
N PHE A 86 -8.25 -35.49 -1.85
CA PHE A 86 -7.27 -34.75 -2.65
C PHE A 86 -6.42 -33.80 -1.78
N GLN A 87 -7.06 -33.07 -0.85
CA GLN A 87 -6.36 -32.17 0.08
C GLN A 87 -5.42 -32.95 1.02
N SER A 88 -5.90 -34.05 1.59
CA SER A 88 -5.11 -34.92 2.47
C SER A 88 -3.91 -35.52 1.74
N HIS A 89 -4.07 -35.97 0.49
CA HIS A 89 -2.98 -36.47 -0.34
C HIS A 89 -1.87 -35.42 -0.58
N GLU A 90 -2.22 -34.18 -0.95
CA GLU A 90 -1.20 -33.13 -1.13
C GLU A 90 -0.49 -32.77 0.20
N GLN A 91 -1.21 -32.73 1.33
CA GLN A 91 -0.60 -32.43 2.64
C GLN A 91 0.46 -33.45 3.09
N ARG A 92 0.30 -34.74 2.73
CA ARG A 92 1.22 -35.82 3.13
C ARG A 92 2.33 -36.14 2.10
N LYS A 93 2.26 -35.57 0.89
CA LYS A 93 3.16 -35.85 -0.24
C LYS A 93 4.66 -35.65 0.06
N GLU A 94 5.03 -34.51 0.65
CA GLU A 94 6.44 -34.22 1.02
C GLU A 94 6.90 -35.13 2.18
N ALA A 95 6.01 -35.43 3.13
CA ALA A 95 6.31 -36.34 4.25
C ALA A 95 6.54 -37.78 3.77
N LEU A 96 5.72 -38.28 2.84
CA LEU A 96 5.89 -39.59 2.21
C LEU A 96 7.23 -39.68 1.47
N TYR A 97 7.59 -38.65 0.70
CA TYR A 97 8.89 -38.60 0.02
C TYR A 97 10.07 -38.71 0.99
N LEU A 98 10.03 -38.03 2.16
CA LEU A 98 11.09 -38.17 3.17
C LEU A 98 11.17 -39.57 3.78
N VAL A 99 10.02 -40.20 4.07
CA VAL A 99 9.97 -41.57 4.61
C VAL A 99 10.48 -42.59 3.59
N GLU A 100 10.14 -42.42 2.32
CA GLU A 100 10.69 -43.24 1.23
C GLU A 100 12.19 -43.00 1.02
N ALA A 101 12.65 -41.75 1.10
CA ALA A 101 14.06 -41.41 1.01
C ALA A 101 14.88 -42.05 2.13
N ASP A 102 14.47 -41.94 3.39
CA ASP A 102 15.18 -42.59 4.51
C ASP A 102 15.20 -44.12 4.36
N LYS A 103 14.11 -44.74 3.91
CA LYS A 103 14.05 -46.18 3.58
C LYS A 103 14.99 -46.57 2.43
N MET A 104 15.21 -45.69 1.44
CA MET A 104 16.24 -45.89 0.41
C MET A 104 17.65 -45.77 1.00
N PHE A 105 17.89 -44.86 1.95
CA PHE A 105 19.16 -44.80 2.68
C PHE A 105 19.39 -46.03 3.57
N GLU A 106 18.38 -46.55 4.29
CA GLU A 106 18.48 -47.81 5.03
C GLU A 106 18.89 -48.99 4.13
N ASN A 107 18.32 -49.08 2.92
CA ASN A 107 18.72 -50.08 1.93
C ASN A 107 20.18 -49.90 1.50
N PHE A 108 20.62 -48.66 1.26
CA PHE A 108 21.99 -48.36 0.85
C PHE A 108 23.00 -48.61 1.98
N ASP A 109 22.66 -48.27 3.23
CA ASP A 109 23.43 -48.61 4.43
C ASP A 109 23.62 -50.14 4.53
N GLY A 110 22.57 -50.91 4.25
CA GLY A 110 22.63 -52.37 4.18
C GLY A 110 23.56 -52.91 3.09
N LEU A 111 23.71 -52.20 1.95
CA LEU A 111 24.69 -52.51 0.91
C LEU A 111 26.11 -52.14 1.35
N ILE A 112 26.31 -50.95 1.93
CA ILE A 112 27.60 -50.48 2.44
C ILE A 112 28.11 -51.40 3.56
N GLN A 113 27.25 -51.86 4.47
CA GLN A 113 27.62 -52.85 5.49
C GLN A 113 28.09 -54.17 4.87
N ARG A 114 27.45 -54.66 3.80
CA ARG A 114 27.91 -55.87 3.09
C ARG A 114 29.27 -55.65 2.43
N VAL A 115 29.48 -54.50 1.79
CA VAL A 115 30.79 -54.14 1.22
C VAL A 115 31.85 -54.10 2.31
N SER A 116 31.56 -53.48 3.46
CA SER A 116 32.47 -53.43 4.62
C SER A 116 32.83 -54.82 5.16
N LEU A 117 31.86 -55.75 5.24
CA LEU A 117 32.10 -57.14 5.62
C LEU A 117 32.99 -57.89 4.60
N LEU A 118 32.74 -57.69 3.30
CA LEU A 118 33.55 -58.27 2.22
C LEU A 118 34.99 -57.72 2.20
N VAL A 119 35.18 -56.43 2.49
CA VAL A 119 36.50 -55.77 2.63
C VAL A 119 37.22 -56.25 3.89
N SER A 120 36.49 -56.53 4.98
CA SER A 120 37.07 -56.97 6.26
C SER A 120 37.53 -58.44 6.26
N GLY A 121 37.08 -59.24 5.30
CA GLY A 121 37.58 -60.60 5.06
C GLY A 121 36.87 -61.71 5.86
N ASP A 122 35.74 -61.43 6.50
CA ASP A 122 35.00 -62.43 7.29
C ASP A 122 34.24 -63.42 6.40
N ASN A 123 34.76 -64.65 6.31
CA ASN A 123 34.14 -65.75 5.57
C ASN A 123 32.93 -66.35 6.32
N GLN A 124 31.78 -65.67 6.29
CA GLN A 124 30.48 -66.32 6.55
C GLN A 124 29.70 -66.52 5.24
N LYS A 125 30.14 -67.51 4.45
CA LYS A 125 29.55 -67.87 3.15
C LYS A 125 28.09 -68.35 3.21
N GLU A 126 27.55 -68.66 4.39
CA GLU A 126 26.23 -69.28 4.53
C GLU A 126 25.05 -68.29 4.57
N LYS A 127 25.29 -66.98 4.74
CA LYS A 127 24.21 -65.96 4.81
C LYS A 127 23.98 -65.16 3.52
N LEU A 128 24.81 -65.36 2.50
CA LEU A 128 24.80 -64.58 1.25
C LEU A 128 23.84 -65.12 0.18
N ILE A 129 23.38 -66.37 0.29
CA ILE A 129 22.54 -67.01 -0.74
C ILE A 129 21.05 -66.70 -0.58
N SER A 130 20.57 -66.31 0.62
CA SER A 130 19.13 -66.09 0.87
C SER A 130 18.60 -64.70 0.48
N ILE A 131 19.37 -63.90 -0.27
CA ILE A 131 19.09 -62.46 -0.46
C ILE A 131 18.90 -62.09 -1.94
N SER A 132 19.34 -62.92 -2.89
CA SER A 132 19.05 -62.70 -4.32
C SER A 132 17.55 -62.69 -4.63
N GLU A 133 16.73 -63.41 -3.85
CA GLU A 133 15.26 -63.42 -3.99
C GLU A 133 14.56 -62.15 -3.47
N SER A 134 15.23 -61.29 -2.68
CA SER A 134 14.58 -60.12 -2.07
C SER A 134 14.58 -58.88 -2.94
N VAL A 135 15.40 -58.81 -3.99
CA VAL A 135 15.42 -57.66 -4.92
C VAL A 135 14.32 -57.78 -5.97
N GLU A 136 14.16 -58.97 -6.59
CA GLU A 136 13.16 -59.22 -7.64
C GLU A 136 11.70 -59.16 -7.17
N LYS A 137 11.43 -59.23 -5.86
CA LYS A 137 10.05 -59.15 -5.32
C LYS A 137 9.48 -57.73 -5.25
N THR A 138 10.27 -56.68 -5.47
CA THR A 138 9.85 -55.30 -5.21
C THR A 138 9.26 -54.58 -6.44
N GLU A 139 9.41 -55.13 -7.65
CA GLU A 139 8.94 -54.48 -8.89
C GLU A 139 7.48 -54.82 -9.27
N LYS A 140 6.74 -55.58 -8.44
CA LYS A 140 5.35 -55.98 -8.72
C LYS A 140 4.41 -55.96 -7.51
N GLU A 141 4.38 -54.85 -6.78
CA GLU A 141 3.19 -54.45 -6.02
C GLU A 141 2.71 -53.06 -6.47
N SER A 142 1.62 -53.07 -7.23
CA SER A 142 0.89 -51.90 -7.68
C SER A 142 0.06 -51.28 -6.55
N VAL A 143 -0.04 -49.95 -6.50
CA VAL A 143 -1.00 -49.19 -5.67
C VAL A 143 -0.96 -49.62 -4.19
N VAL A 144 0.09 -49.20 -3.51
CA VAL A 144 0.30 -49.46 -2.09
C VAL A 144 -0.44 -48.41 -1.26
N SER A 145 -1.37 -48.83 -0.40
CA SER A 145 -2.12 -47.94 0.50
C SER A 145 -1.30 -47.53 1.74
N ASP A 146 -1.57 -46.33 2.23
CA ASP A 146 -0.70 -45.59 3.17
C ASP A 146 -0.44 -46.28 4.51
N GLU A 147 -1.37 -47.13 4.97
CA GLU A 147 -1.23 -47.89 6.22
C GLU A 147 -0.05 -48.88 6.23
N SER A 148 0.37 -49.35 5.05
CA SER A 148 1.36 -50.43 4.92
C SER A 148 2.80 -49.98 5.20
N LEU A 149 3.08 -48.68 5.09
CA LEU A 149 4.41 -48.11 5.34
C LEU A 149 4.72 -47.95 6.83
N ILE A 150 3.68 -47.73 7.67
CA ILE A 150 3.83 -47.40 9.09
C ILE A 150 4.13 -48.66 9.93
N LYS A 151 3.50 -49.80 9.61
CA LYS A 151 3.52 -51.03 10.44
C LYS A 151 4.90 -51.69 10.60
N LYS A 152 5.94 -51.29 9.86
CA LYS A 152 7.29 -51.91 9.95
C LYS A 152 8.22 -51.33 11.03
N ARG A 153 7.87 -50.22 11.69
CA ARG A 153 8.70 -49.61 12.76
C ARG A 153 8.18 -49.86 14.19
N GLU A 154 7.01 -50.49 14.39
CA GLU A 154 6.46 -50.74 15.73
C GLU A 154 6.92 -52.09 16.36
N ASP A 155 7.40 -53.05 15.57
CA ASP A 155 7.90 -54.35 16.06
C ASP A 155 9.39 -54.27 16.48
N GLY A 156 9.68 -53.60 17.61
CA GLY A 156 11.07 -53.25 17.98
C GLY A 156 11.44 -53.15 19.47
N GLU A 157 10.61 -53.58 20.43
CA GLU A 157 11.01 -53.61 21.85
C GLU A 157 11.82 -54.87 22.21
N SER A 158 13.12 -54.71 22.54
CA SER A 158 13.73 -55.24 23.79
C SER A 158 15.27 -55.10 23.86
N ASP A 159 15.77 -55.02 25.11
CA ASP A 159 17.13 -55.40 25.56
C ASP A 159 18.38 -54.60 25.11
N LYS A 160 18.77 -53.56 25.87
CA LYS A 160 19.72 -53.67 27.02
C LYS A 160 20.53 -52.39 27.34
N ASP A 161 20.40 -51.98 28.61
CA ASP A 161 21.41 -51.44 29.53
C ASP A 161 22.86 -51.26 29.04
N GLY A 162 23.45 -50.08 29.28
CA GLY A 162 24.86 -49.90 28.94
C GLY A 162 25.66 -48.62 29.26
N PHE A 163 25.25 -47.67 30.13
CA PHE A 163 26.11 -46.98 31.14
C PHE A 163 25.41 -45.81 31.85
N LYS A 164 25.92 -45.46 33.04
CA LYS A 164 25.38 -44.46 33.98
C LYS A 164 26.14 -43.12 33.98
N ASP A 165 25.51 -42.16 34.65
CA ASP A 165 26.01 -40.87 35.14
C ASP A 165 26.11 -39.76 34.06
N LEU A 166 25.67 -38.51 34.29
CA LEU A 166 25.59 -37.77 35.55
C LEU A 166 24.36 -36.84 35.63
N VAL A 167 23.77 -36.64 36.81
CA VAL A 167 22.54 -35.82 37.02
C VAL A 167 22.85 -34.49 37.73
N LYS A 168 22.04 -33.46 37.42
CA LYS A 168 21.84 -32.16 38.10
C LYS A 168 22.73 -30.98 37.67
N SER A 169 22.11 -29.96 37.07
CA SER A 169 21.49 -28.90 37.89
C SER A 169 20.41 -28.12 37.12
N SER A 170 19.37 -27.71 37.84
CA SER A 170 18.26 -26.90 37.32
C SER A 170 18.61 -25.41 37.32
N SER A 171 18.28 -24.68 36.23
CA SER A 171 17.88 -23.28 36.36
C SER A 171 16.90 -22.90 35.26
N THR A 172 15.81 -22.23 35.67
CA THR A 172 14.76 -21.71 34.80
C THR A 172 15.29 -20.66 33.83
N LYS A 173 15.19 -20.93 32.53
CA LYS A 173 15.17 -19.90 31.48
C LYS A 173 14.08 -20.27 30.46
N ALA A 174 13.28 -19.28 30.06
CA ALA A 174 12.39 -19.43 28.92
C ALA A 174 13.23 -19.78 27.69
N ALA A 175 12.92 -20.90 27.06
CA ALA A 175 13.66 -21.40 25.90
C ALA A 175 13.23 -20.63 24.65
N PHE A 176 13.83 -19.46 24.43
CA PHE A 176 13.77 -18.77 23.15
C PHE A 176 14.49 -19.62 22.09
N PHE A 177 13.72 -20.35 21.29
CA PHE A 177 14.22 -21.06 20.10
C PHE A 177 14.38 -20.07 18.94
N SER A 178 15.41 -19.23 19.02
CA SER A 178 15.87 -18.47 17.85
C SER A 178 16.61 -19.43 16.91
N VAL A 179 15.97 -19.76 15.78
CA VAL A 179 16.55 -20.59 14.72
C VAL A 179 17.35 -19.69 13.76
N ASN A 180 18.49 -20.20 13.27
CA ASN A 180 19.41 -19.48 12.37
C ASN A 180 18.71 -18.93 11.11
N SER A 181 19.33 -17.95 10.45
CA SER A 181 18.78 -17.19 9.31
C SER A 181 18.62 -17.95 7.98
N GLU A 182 18.45 -19.27 8.01
CA GLU A 182 18.03 -20.07 6.86
C GLU A 182 16.51 -20.25 6.90
N LYS A 183 15.83 -19.94 5.80
CA LYS A 183 14.40 -20.24 5.66
C LYS A 183 14.16 -21.74 5.77
N LEU A 184 13.16 -22.12 6.57
CA LEU A 184 12.82 -23.50 6.94
C LEU A 184 11.95 -24.14 5.86
N SER A 185 12.19 -25.43 5.57
CA SER A 185 11.27 -26.29 4.82
C SER A 185 10.03 -26.65 5.66
N LEU A 186 8.97 -27.12 5.02
CA LEU A 186 7.75 -27.55 5.70
C LEU A 186 8.07 -28.64 6.74
N MET A 187 9.00 -29.53 6.41
CA MET A 187 9.43 -30.63 7.30
C MET A 187 10.33 -30.15 8.45
N LYS A 188 11.18 -29.12 8.24
CA LYS A 188 11.87 -28.44 9.35
C LYS A 188 10.89 -27.71 10.27
N VAL A 189 9.86 -27.06 9.72
CA VAL A 189 8.78 -26.44 10.52
C VAL A 189 8.01 -27.51 11.32
N ALA A 190 7.66 -28.64 10.71
CA ALA A 190 7.04 -29.76 11.40
C ALA A 190 7.92 -30.32 12.54
N ALA A 191 9.22 -30.48 12.31
CA ALA A 191 10.17 -30.92 13.35
C ALA A 191 10.28 -29.90 14.50
N VAL A 192 10.30 -28.60 14.21
CA VAL A 192 10.26 -27.54 15.25
C VAL A 192 8.96 -27.57 16.05
N ILE A 193 7.82 -27.87 15.41
CA ILE A 193 6.52 -28.01 16.07
C ILE A 193 6.52 -29.23 17.01
N GLU A 194 6.92 -30.42 16.55
CA GLU A 194 6.96 -31.63 17.41
C GLU A 194 7.93 -31.45 18.59
N LYS A 195 9.10 -30.85 18.35
CA LYS A 195 10.09 -30.53 19.39
C LYS A 195 9.56 -29.53 20.41
N SER A 196 8.81 -28.53 19.96
CA SER A 196 8.15 -27.54 20.81
C SER A 196 7.01 -28.15 21.64
N ALA A 197 6.22 -29.06 21.06
CA ALA A 197 5.17 -29.80 21.77
C ALA A 197 5.76 -30.67 22.89
N ASN A 198 6.79 -31.46 22.58
CA ASN A 198 7.45 -32.35 23.54
C ASN A 198 8.15 -31.59 24.69
N ASN A 199 8.67 -30.40 24.41
CA ASN A 199 9.33 -29.55 25.42
C ASN A 199 8.35 -28.67 26.23
N GLY A 200 7.05 -28.68 25.91
CA GLY A 200 6.06 -27.81 26.56
C GLY A 200 6.32 -26.32 26.31
N ALA A 201 6.68 -25.95 25.07
CA ALA A 201 6.97 -24.57 24.71
C ALA A 201 5.75 -23.66 24.89
N VAL A 202 5.99 -22.51 25.52
CA VAL A 202 4.97 -21.48 25.82
C VAL A 202 4.91 -20.42 24.71
N VAL A 203 6.01 -20.22 23.99
CA VAL A 203 6.13 -19.26 22.88
C VAL A 203 6.75 -19.98 21.68
N LEU A 204 6.18 -19.79 20.49
CA LEU A 204 6.79 -20.21 19.22
C LEU A 204 6.79 -19.02 18.26
N ASP A 205 7.98 -18.67 17.77
CA ASP A 205 8.18 -17.62 16.78
C ASP A 205 8.72 -18.25 15.48
N LEU A 206 7.94 -18.10 14.40
CA LEU A 206 8.26 -18.47 13.02
C LEU A 206 8.22 -17.26 12.08
N ARG A 207 8.34 -16.03 12.60
CA ARG A 207 8.32 -14.78 11.84
C ARG A 207 9.35 -14.75 10.71
N GLY A 208 8.88 -14.64 9.47
CA GLY A 208 9.73 -14.65 8.26
C GLY A 208 10.61 -15.89 8.10
N LYS A 209 10.36 -16.97 8.86
CA LYS A 209 11.22 -18.16 8.90
C LYS A 209 10.83 -19.22 7.87
N LEU A 210 9.70 -19.12 7.18
CA LEU A 210 9.29 -20.12 6.19
C LEU A 210 9.96 -19.86 4.83
N MET A 211 10.26 -20.92 4.08
CA MET A 211 10.59 -20.79 2.66
C MET A 211 9.44 -20.19 1.87
N ASP A 212 9.77 -19.44 0.82
CA ASP A 212 8.79 -18.68 0.02
C ASP A 212 7.77 -19.57 -0.72
N GLN A 213 8.06 -20.87 -0.90
CA GLN A 213 7.10 -21.86 -1.44
C GLN A 213 6.15 -22.46 -0.40
N ILE A 214 6.24 -22.09 0.88
CA ILE A 214 5.38 -22.65 1.95
C ILE A 214 4.16 -21.76 2.13
N GLU A 215 3.09 -22.13 1.44
CA GLU A 215 1.79 -21.44 1.47
C GLU A 215 0.87 -21.97 2.59
N TRP A 216 1.24 -23.06 3.29
CA TRP A 216 0.44 -23.70 4.34
C TRP A 216 1.29 -24.27 5.48
N LEU A 217 0.68 -24.40 6.66
CA LEU A 217 1.29 -25.00 7.86
C LEU A 217 0.83 -26.47 8.05
N PRO A 218 1.67 -27.34 8.66
CA PRO A 218 1.31 -28.74 8.87
C PRO A 218 0.24 -28.89 9.96
N LEU A 219 -0.64 -29.89 9.83
CA LEU A 219 -1.70 -30.16 10.82
C LEU A 219 -1.18 -30.45 12.24
N SER A 220 0.08 -30.90 12.37
CA SER A 220 0.74 -31.12 13.66
C SER A 220 0.83 -29.86 14.54
N LEU A 221 0.63 -28.65 13.98
CA LEU A 221 0.54 -27.39 14.73
C LEU A 221 -0.42 -27.50 15.93
N GLY A 222 -1.56 -28.17 15.78
CA GLY A 222 -2.57 -28.34 16.83
C GLY A 222 -2.12 -29.13 18.06
N LYS A 223 -0.94 -29.76 18.03
CA LYS A 223 -0.35 -30.46 19.18
C LYS A 223 0.29 -29.54 20.22
N LEU A 224 0.47 -28.26 19.93
CA LEU A 224 1.12 -27.28 20.82
C LEU A 224 0.19 -26.85 21.98
N LEU A 225 -0.35 -27.80 22.75
CA LEU A 225 -1.43 -27.58 23.72
C LEU A 225 -1.12 -26.54 24.84
N PHE A 226 0.17 -26.26 25.08
CA PHE A 226 0.66 -25.36 26.12
C PHE A 226 1.09 -23.97 25.62
N ILE A 227 1.02 -23.72 24.31
CA ILE A 227 1.48 -22.46 23.73
C ILE A 227 0.53 -21.31 24.08
N THR A 228 1.08 -20.18 24.52
CA THR A 228 0.34 -18.94 24.82
C THR A 228 0.60 -17.85 23.78
N GLU A 229 1.78 -17.82 23.16
CA GLU A 229 2.13 -16.83 22.13
C GLU A 229 2.66 -17.52 20.87
N LEU A 230 2.05 -17.26 19.72
CA LEU A 230 2.42 -17.81 18.42
C LEU A 230 2.59 -16.68 17.40
N ASP A 231 3.79 -16.54 16.85
CA ASP A 231 4.11 -15.58 15.80
C ASP A 231 4.39 -16.33 14.47
N LEU A 232 3.57 -16.03 13.47
CA LEU A 232 3.60 -16.54 12.10
C LEU A 232 3.77 -15.42 11.07
N SER A 233 4.09 -14.20 11.51
CA SER A 233 4.12 -12.99 10.68
C SER A 233 5.20 -13.02 9.58
N GLU A 234 5.06 -12.14 8.58
CA GLU A 234 6.05 -11.91 7.51
C GLU A 234 6.40 -13.15 6.67
N ASN A 235 5.47 -14.09 6.54
CA ASN A 235 5.60 -15.28 5.71
C ASN A 235 4.69 -15.18 4.46
N ARG A 236 4.47 -16.28 3.72
CA ARG A 236 3.57 -16.33 2.54
C ARG A 236 2.36 -17.25 2.74
N ILE A 237 1.92 -17.42 3.99
CA ILE A 237 0.84 -18.36 4.34
C ILE A 237 -0.48 -17.90 3.72
N MET A 238 -1.12 -18.76 2.95
CA MET A 238 -2.44 -18.54 2.32
C MET A 238 -3.60 -19.08 3.17
N ALA A 239 -3.35 -20.07 4.03
CA ALA A 239 -4.36 -20.67 4.89
C ALA A 239 -3.77 -21.21 6.21
N LEU A 240 -4.52 -21.04 7.30
CA LEU A 240 -4.24 -21.66 8.60
C LEU A 240 -4.95 -23.02 8.71
N PRO A 241 -4.31 -24.07 9.27
CA PRO A 241 -4.91 -25.40 9.39
C PRO A 241 -6.08 -25.40 10.40
N SER A 242 -7.07 -26.27 10.17
CA SER A 242 -8.22 -26.48 11.10
C SER A 242 -7.78 -26.78 12.53
N THR A 243 -6.67 -27.50 12.67
CA THR A 243 -6.08 -27.93 13.95
C THR A 243 -5.51 -26.79 14.78
N ILE A 244 -5.39 -25.55 14.26
CA ILE A 244 -5.06 -24.37 15.08
C ILE A 244 -6.06 -24.17 16.22
N SER A 245 -7.31 -24.60 16.04
CA SER A 245 -8.35 -24.63 17.08
C SER A 245 -8.00 -25.48 18.33
N GLY A 246 -7.00 -26.36 18.23
CA GLY A 246 -6.46 -27.14 19.34
C GLY A 246 -5.58 -26.35 20.31
N LEU A 247 -5.14 -25.14 19.95
CA LEU A 247 -4.27 -24.28 20.75
C LEU A 247 -5.04 -23.57 21.89
N LYS A 248 -5.64 -24.36 22.78
CA LYS A 248 -6.56 -23.87 23.83
C LYS A 248 -5.89 -22.96 24.87
N ALA A 249 -4.57 -22.97 24.99
CA ALA A 249 -3.81 -22.06 25.85
C ALA A 249 -3.45 -20.72 25.19
N LEU A 250 -3.69 -20.56 23.88
CA LEU A 250 -3.21 -19.40 23.11
C LEU A 250 -3.88 -18.10 23.58
N THR A 251 -3.06 -17.12 23.95
CA THR A 251 -3.45 -15.76 24.32
C THR A 251 -3.08 -14.74 23.25
N LYS A 252 -1.97 -14.95 22.52
CA LYS A 252 -1.53 -14.06 21.44
C LYS A 252 -1.25 -14.82 20.16
N LEU A 253 -1.79 -14.30 19.06
CA LEU A 253 -1.55 -14.84 17.72
C LEU A 253 -1.24 -13.69 16.76
N ASP A 254 -0.03 -13.72 16.19
CA ASP A 254 0.37 -12.80 15.12
C ASP A 254 0.48 -13.58 13.81
N VAL A 255 -0.23 -13.12 12.78
CA VAL A 255 -0.19 -13.67 11.41
C VAL A 255 -0.04 -12.52 10.39
N HIS A 256 0.49 -11.36 10.80
CA HIS A 256 0.53 -10.20 9.92
C HIS A 256 1.42 -10.40 8.70
N SER A 257 1.20 -9.61 7.64
CA SER A 257 2.02 -9.62 6.41
C SER A 257 2.13 -11.03 5.81
N ASN A 258 0.99 -11.67 5.58
CA ASN A 258 0.85 -12.98 4.94
C ASN A 258 -0.13 -12.88 3.76
N GLN A 259 -0.63 -14.01 3.24
CA GLN A 259 -1.58 -14.06 2.13
C GLN A 259 -2.92 -14.70 2.53
N VAL A 260 -3.27 -14.70 3.82
CA VAL A 260 -4.41 -15.44 4.35
C VAL A 260 -5.71 -14.88 3.79
N ILE A 261 -6.47 -15.75 3.10
CA ILE A 261 -7.74 -15.38 2.44
C ILE A 261 -8.93 -15.59 3.37
N ASN A 262 -8.90 -16.66 4.18
CA ASN A 262 -9.94 -17.01 5.15
C ASN A 262 -9.34 -17.65 6.40
N LEU A 263 -9.98 -17.43 7.55
CA LEU A 263 -9.71 -18.19 8.77
C LEU A 263 -10.54 -19.49 8.79
N PRO A 264 -10.07 -20.58 9.42
CA PRO A 264 -10.83 -21.83 9.51
C PRO A 264 -12.15 -21.64 10.27
N GLY A 265 -13.18 -22.40 9.92
CA GLY A 265 -14.51 -22.29 10.56
C GLY A 265 -14.49 -22.53 12.08
N SER A 266 -13.48 -23.25 12.59
CA SER A 266 -13.24 -23.51 14.01
C SER A 266 -12.39 -22.44 14.73
N PHE A 267 -11.98 -21.35 14.08
CA PHE A 267 -11.04 -20.38 14.66
C PHE A 267 -11.48 -19.78 16.01
N GLY A 268 -12.79 -19.56 16.21
CA GLY A 268 -13.35 -19.10 17.48
C GLY A 268 -13.16 -20.04 18.68
N GLU A 269 -12.63 -21.25 18.47
CA GLU A 269 -12.28 -22.19 19.53
C GLU A 269 -11.05 -21.78 20.36
N LEU A 270 -10.32 -20.73 19.93
CA LEU A 270 -9.23 -20.07 20.65
C LEU A 270 -9.74 -19.20 21.83
N ILE A 271 -10.54 -19.79 22.72
CA ILE A 271 -11.32 -19.09 23.78
C ILE A 271 -10.49 -18.29 24.82
N ASN A 272 -9.16 -18.35 24.77
CA ASN A 272 -8.25 -17.61 25.65
C ASN A 272 -7.51 -16.47 24.93
N LEU A 273 -7.75 -16.26 23.63
CA LEU A 273 -7.09 -15.23 22.84
C LEU A 273 -7.45 -13.83 23.34
N THR A 274 -6.43 -13.03 23.64
CA THR A 274 -6.49 -11.63 24.07
C THR A 274 -5.96 -10.69 23.00
N ASP A 275 -4.97 -11.13 22.21
CA ASP A 275 -4.32 -10.32 21.18
C ASP A 275 -4.30 -11.09 19.85
N LEU A 276 -4.78 -10.45 18.78
CA LEU A 276 -4.83 -11.02 17.44
C LEU A 276 -4.44 -9.99 16.40
N ASP A 277 -3.29 -10.20 15.75
CA ASP A 277 -2.84 -9.39 14.60
C ASP A 277 -3.02 -10.19 13.31
N LEU A 278 -3.86 -9.68 12.41
CA LEU A 278 -4.15 -10.22 11.09
C LEU A 278 -3.90 -9.18 9.99
N ARG A 279 -3.20 -8.07 10.28
CA ARG A 279 -3.01 -6.99 9.30
C ARG A 279 -2.23 -7.44 8.07
N ALA A 280 -2.37 -6.72 6.96
CA ALA A 280 -1.65 -6.99 5.71
C ALA A 280 -1.85 -8.45 5.24
N ASN A 281 -3.11 -8.84 5.06
CA ASN A 281 -3.55 -10.15 4.55
C ASN A 281 -4.58 -9.94 3.43
N ARG A 282 -5.32 -10.99 3.05
CA ARG A 282 -6.36 -10.95 2.00
C ARG A 282 -7.75 -11.34 2.56
N LEU A 283 -7.98 -11.11 3.85
CA LEU A 283 -9.23 -11.46 4.51
C LEU A 283 -10.37 -10.58 3.99
N ARG A 284 -11.53 -11.21 3.75
CA ARG A 284 -12.78 -10.54 3.34
C ARG A 284 -13.91 -10.70 4.35
N SER A 285 -13.78 -11.63 5.28
CA SER A 285 -14.79 -11.96 6.29
C SER A 285 -14.16 -12.68 7.49
N LEU A 286 -14.88 -12.71 8.62
CA LEU A 286 -14.54 -13.52 9.79
C LEU A 286 -15.53 -14.70 9.92
N PRO A 287 -15.09 -15.87 10.38
CA PRO A 287 -15.96 -17.04 10.52
C PRO A 287 -17.03 -16.82 11.61
N ALA A 288 -18.20 -17.45 11.47
CA ALA A 288 -19.28 -17.32 12.45
C ALA A 288 -18.88 -17.72 13.90
N SER A 289 -17.88 -18.60 14.06
CA SER A 289 -17.33 -18.99 15.37
C SER A 289 -16.62 -17.86 16.10
N PHE A 290 -16.18 -16.79 15.43
CA PHE A 290 -15.43 -15.67 16.02
C PHE A 290 -16.17 -15.00 17.19
N VAL A 291 -17.51 -15.12 17.23
CA VAL A 291 -18.40 -14.77 18.36
C VAL A 291 -17.94 -15.34 19.72
N LYS A 292 -17.20 -16.46 19.73
CA LYS A 292 -16.70 -17.14 20.92
C LYS A 292 -15.46 -16.49 21.56
N LEU A 293 -14.78 -15.59 20.86
CA LEU A 293 -13.54 -14.94 21.31
C LEU A 293 -13.81 -13.81 22.33
N THR A 294 -14.64 -14.07 23.34
CA THR A 294 -15.17 -13.06 24.27
C THR A 294 -14.12 -12.42 25.19
N LYS A 295 -12.89 -12.95 25.21
CA LYS A 295 -11.72 -12.39 25.91
C LYS A 295 -10.80 -11.52 25.06
N LEU A 296 -11.08 -11.41 23.75
CA LEU A 296 -10.21 -10.66 22.85
C LEU A 296 -10.22 -9.18 23.24
N GLU A 297 -9.04 -8.62 23.50
CA GLU A 297 -8.84 -7.24 23.90
C GLU A 297 -8.29 -6.40 22.75
N ASN A 298 -7.41 -6.95 21.92
CA ASN A 298 -6.77 -6.26 20.81
C ASN A 298 -6.98 -7.05 19.51
N LEU A 299 -7.55 -6.40 18.49
CA LEU A 299 -7.80 -6.97 17.17
C LEU A 299 -7.32 -6.00 16.08
N ASP A 300 -6.32 -6.42 15.30
CA ASP A 300 -5.88 -5.70 14.11
C ASP A 300 -6.27 -6.48 12.84
N LEU A 301 -7.08 -5.84 12.00
CA LEU A 301 -7.57 -6.31 10.70
C LEU A 301 -7.18 -5.34 9.58
N SER A 302 -6.27 -4.39 9.84
CA SER A 302 -5.91 -3.36 8.87
C SER A 302 -5.23 -3.91 7.62
N SER A 303 -5.26 -3.16 6.50
CA SER A 303 -4.67 -3.59 5.22
C SER A 303 -5.18 -4.98 4.77
N ASN A 304 -6.50 -5.14 4.70
CA ASN A 304 -7.17 -6.36 4.22
C ASN A 304 -8.17 -6.01 3.10
N GLN A 305 -9.13 -6.90 2.81
CA GLN A 305 -10.15 -6.73 1.76
C GLN A 305 -11.57 -6.80 2.35
N PHE A 306 -11.78 -6.27 3.56
CA PHE A 306 -13.11 -6.22 4.16
C PHE A 306 -13.96 -5.12 3.51
N THR A 307 -15.07 -5.51 2.87
CA THR A 307 -16.10 -4.58 2.37
C THR A 307 -17.20 -4.30 3.41
N GLN A 308 -17.36 -5.22 4.37
CA GLN A 308 -18.23 -5.08 5.54
C GLN A 308 -17.57 -5.72 6.76
N LEU A 309 -17.73 -5.08 7.92
CA LEU A 309 -17.31 -5.65 9.20
C LEU A 309 -18.46 -6.53 9.74
N PRO A 310 -18.25 -7.82 10.02
CA PRO A 310 -19.34 -8.73 10.36
C PRO A 310 -19.91 -8.45 11.76
N GLU A 311 -21.23 -8.67 11.94
CA GLU A 311 -21.93 -8.41 13.21
C GLU A 311 -21.33 -9.14 14.42
N THR A 312 -20.61 -10.24 14.18
CA THR A 312 -19.88 -11.04 15.19
C THR A 312 -18.85 -10.23 15.97
N VAL A 313 -18.24 -9.19 15.37
CA VAL A 313 -17.32 -8.28 16.06
C VAL A 313 -18.01 -7.57 17.22
N GLY A 314 -19.30 -7.22 17.07
CA GLY A 314 -20.12 -6.65 18.15
C GLY A 314 -20.33 -7.56 19.35
N SER A 315 -19.97 -8.84 19.28
CA SER A 315 -20.04 -9.77 20.42
C SER A 315 -18.76 -9.81 21.27
N LEU A 316 -17.70 -9.12 20.85
CA LEU A 316 -16.39 -9.09 21.51
C LEU A 316 -16.40 -8.05 22.64
N THR A 317 -17.15 -8.32 23.70
CA THR A 317 -17.42 -7.34 24.78
C THR A 317 -16.19 -6.90 25.59
N SER A 318 -15.10 -7.68 25.56
CA SER A 318 -13.80 -7.31 26.17
C SER A 318 -12.88 -6.48 25.27
N LEU A 319 -13.26 -6.23 24.01
CA LEU A 319 -12.41 -5.59 23.03
C LEU A 319 -12.14 -4.13 23.42
N LYS A 320 -10.85 -3.76 23.45
CA LYS A 320 -10.32 -2.44 23.82
C LYS A 320 -9.77 -1.70 22.62
N ILE A 321 -9.07 -2.40 21.72
CA ILE A 321 -8.51 -1.83 20.50
C ILE A 321 -9.05 -2.62 19.30
N LEU A 322 -9.70 -1.90 18.38
CA LEU A 322 -10.09 -2.41 17.07
C LEU A 322 -9.46 -1.53 15.98
N ASN A 323 -8.53 -2.10 15.24
CA ASN A 323 -7.96 -1.49 14.04
C ASN A 323 -8.51 -2.20 12.79
N VAL A 324 -9.17 -1.45 11.91
CA VAL A 324 -9.66 -1.91 10.60
C VAL A 324 -9.25 -0.93 9.47
N ASP A 325 -8.16 -0.18 9.69
CA ASP A 325 -7.64 0.81 8.73
C ASP A 325 -7.29 0.18 7.37
N THR A 326 -7.34 0.95 6.28
CA THR A 326 -6.94 0.49 4.93
C THR A 326 -7.73 -0.78 4.52
N ASN A 327 -9.05 -0.64 4.41
CA ASN A 327 -9.97 -1.66 3.95
C ASN A 327 -10.98 -1.02 2.97
N GLU A 328 -12.00 -1.77 2.55
CA GLU A 328 -13.02 -1.34 1.59
C GLU A 328 -14.38 -1.13 2.28
N LEU A 329 -14.40 -0.81 3.58
CA LEU A 329 -15.63 -0.78 4.39
C LEU A 329 -16.57 0.35 3.95
N GLU A 330 -17.78 0.01 3.49
CA GLU A 330 -18.84 1.00 3.22
C GLU A 330 -19.64 1.40 4.48
N GLU A 331 -19.71 0.50 5.47
CA GLU A 331 -20.46 0.70 6.72
C GLU A 331 -19.85 -0.03 7.92
N VAL A 332 -20.13 0.49 9.13
CA VAL A 332 -19.85 -0.19 10.41
C VAL A 332 -21.17 -0.75 10.96
N PRO A 333 -21.24 -2.04 11.36
CA PRO A 333 -22.48 -2.66 11.84
C PRO A 333 -22.97 -2.00 13.13
N TYR A 334 -24.28 -1.85 13.29
CA TYR A 334 -24.89 -1.29 14.51
C TYR A 334 -24.55 -2.09 15.78
N THR A 335 -24.12 -3.35 15.65
CA THR A 335 -23.68 -4.19 16.78
C THR A 335 -22.35 -3.72 17.38
N ILE A 336 -21.60 -2.82 16.72
CA ILE A 336 -20.35 -2.26 17.27
C ILE A 336 -20.56 -1.64 18.66
N GLY A 337 -21.71 -1.00 18.89
CA GLY A 337 -22.08 -0.38 20.17
C GLY A 337 -22.33 -1.34 21.33
N SER A 338 -22.12 -2.64 21.12
CA SER A 338 -22.06 -3.67 22.18
C SER A 338 -20.63 -3.91 22.69
N CYS A 339 -19.60 -3.40 22.02
CA CYS A 339 -18.20 -3.46 22.45
C CYS A 339 -17.92 -2.41 23.54
N THR A 340 -18.60 -2.49 24.67
CA THR A 340 -18.60 -1.42 25.70
C THR A 340 -17.24 -1.16 26.36
N SER A 341 -16.28 -2.08 26.21
CA SER A 341 -14.89 -1.93 26.68
C SER A 341 -13.99 -1.20 25.68
N LEU A 342 -14.48 -0.81 24.49
CA LEU A 342 -13.65 -0.28 23.41
C LEU A 342 -13.12 1.11 23.77
N VAL A 343 -11.78 1.25 23.71
CA VAL A 343 -11.00 2.46 24.03
C VAL A 343 -10.51 3.13 22.75
N GLU A 344 -10.16 2.34 21.74
CA GLU A 344 -9.60 2.82 20.48
C GLU A 344 -10.26 2.11 19.29
N LEU A 345 -10.82 2.90 18.38
CA LEU A 345 -11.44 2.46 17.13
C LEU A 345 -10.81 3.22 15.97
N ARG A 346 -10.08 2.50 15.11
CA ARG A 346 -9.49 3.05 13.90
C ARG A 346 -10.16 2.47 12.66
N LEU A 347 -10.59 3.37 11.79
CA LEU A 347 -11.39 3.14 10.58
C LEU A 347 -10.82 3.96 9.41
N ASP A 348 -9.55 4.36 9.47
CA ASP A 348 -8.91 5.23 8.48
C ASP A 348 -8.80 4.53 7.12
N PHE A 349 -8.77 5.28 6.02
CA PHE A 349 -8.64 4.77 4.66
C PHE A 349 -9.67 3.66 4.33
N ASN A 350 -10.94 4.02 4.39
CA ASN A 350 -12.09 3.16 4.06
C ASN A 350 -13.11 3.92 3.18
N GLU A 351 -14.25 3.30 2.86
CA GLU A 351 -15.30 3.92 2.03
C GLU A 351 -16.54 4.35 2.84
N LEU A 352 -16.41 4.55 4.15
CA LEU A 352 -17.54 4.74 5.07
C LEU A 352 -18.37 5.97 4.71
N ARG A 353 -19.68 5.79 4.53
CA ARG A 353 -20.60 6.90 4.19
C ARG A 353 -21.24 7.55 5.42
N ALA A 354 -21.31 6.81 6.52
CA ALA A 354 -21.85 7.25 7.81
C ALA A 354 -21.36 6.32 8.93
N LEU A 355 -21.46 6.80 10.17
CA LEU A 355 -21.35 5.95 11.36
C LEU A 355 -22.74 5.67 11.95
N PRO A 356 -22.97 4.47 12.53
CA PRO A 356 -24.22 4.16 13.18
C PRO A 356 -24.37 4.94 14.50
N GLU A 357 -25.59 5.35 14.85
CA GLU A 357 -25.94 5.94 16.16
C GLU A 357 -25.66 4.98 17.35
N ALA A 358 -25.25 3.74 17.09
CA ALA A 358 -24.73 2.82 18.10
C ALA A 358 -23.33 3.19 18.61
N ILE A 359 -22.55 4.00 17.88
CA ILE A 359 -21.22 4.47 18.31
C ILE A 359 -21.31 5.20 19.66
N GLY A 360 -22.34 6.02 19.89
CA GLY A 360 -22.56 6.73 21.15
C GLY A 360 -22.98 5.85 22.35
N LYS A 361 -22.77 4.53 22.29
CA LYS A 361 -22.82 3.58 23.42
C LYS A 361 -21.42 3.14 23.88
N LEU A 362 -20.38 3.54 23.18
CA LEU A 362 -18.99 3.17 23.47
C LEU A 362 -18.44 4.08 24.58
N ASP A 363 -18.96 3.91 25.79
CA ASP A 363 -18.69 4.79 26.94
C ASP A 363 -17.20 4.89 27.29
N CYS A 364 -16.40 3.87 26.97
CA CYS A 364 -14.95 3.82 27.22
C CYS A 364 -14.09 4.44 26.10
N LEU A 365 -14.68 4.84 24.96
CA LEU A 365 -13.94 5.23 23.77
C LEU A 365 -13.16 6.53 24.00
N GLU A 366 -11.83 6.46 23.86
CA GLU A 366 -10.92 7.60 23.97
C GLU A 366 -10.42 8.09 22.59
N ILE A 367 -10.27 7.19 21.61
CA ILE A 367 -9.74 7.51 20.28
C ILE A 367 -10.70 6.97 19.21
N LEU A 368 -11.11 7.86 18.30
CA LEU A 368 -11.89 7.53 17.10
C LEU A 368 -11.23 8.17 15.87
N ALA A 369 -10.65 7.33 15.01
CA ALA A 369 -9.98 7.75 13.78
C ALA A 369 -10.81 7.30 12.56
N LEU A 370 -11.15 8.25 11.68
CA LEU A 370 -12.02 8.09 10.51
C LEU A 370 -11.44 8.81 9.27
N HIS A 371 -10.14 9.10 9.27
CA HIS A 371 -9.40 9.82 8.24
C HIS A 371 -9.52 9.12 6.87
N TYR A 372 -9.66 9.87 5.76
CA TYR A 372 -9.91 9.32 4.41
C TYR A 372 -11.10 8.34 4.37
N ASN A 373 -12.31 8.89 4.47
CA ASN A 373 -13.58 8.19 4.27
C ASN A 373 -14.55 9.06 3.44
N ARG A 374 -15.82 8.67 3.32
CA ARG A 374 -16.87 9.41 2.58
C ARG A 374 -18.00 9.88 3.51
N ILE A 375 -17.70 10.16 4.77
CA ILE A 375 -18.70 10.46 5.80
C ILE A 375 -19.26 11.87 5.60
N ARG A 376 -20.59 11.98 5.43
CA ARG A 376 -21.28 13.28 5.25
C ARG A 376 -21.81 13.91 6.53
N GLY A 377 -22.03 13.10 7.55
CA GLY A 377 -22.55 13.56 8.83
C GLY A 377 -22.21 12.59 9.94
N LEU A 378 -21.92 13.14 11.11
CA LEU A 378 -21.58 12.37 12.30
C LEU A 378 -22.84 12.12 13.17
N PRO A 379 -22.93 10.97 13.86
CA PRO A 379 -24.12 10.61 14.63
C PRO A 379 -24.43 11.59 15.76
N THR A 380 -25.71 11.84 16.01
CA THR A 380 -26.16 12.78 17.05
C THR A 380 -25.87 12.30 18.47
N THR A 381 -25.63 11.00 18.64
CA THR A 381 -25.23 10.34 19.90
C THR A 381 -23.75 10.50 20.26
N MET A 382 -22.89 11.08 19.41
CA MET A 382 -21.47 11.29 19.79
C MET A 382 -21.29 12.13 21.06
N GLY A 383 -22.27 12.96 21.42
CA GLY A 383 -22.28 13.70 22.69
C GLY A 383 -22.33 12.84 23.96
N HIS A 384 -22.58 11.53 23.83
CA HIS A 384 -22.50 10.58 24.94
C HIS A 384 -21.10 10.00 25.15
N LEU A 385 -20.15 10.21 24.21
CA LEU A 385 -18.78 9.70 24.26
C LEU A 385 -17.94 10.50 25.28
N SER A 386 -18.30 10.37 26.55
CA SER A 386 -17.78 11.20 27.64
C SER A 386 -16.28 11.02 27.90
N ASN A 387 -15.67 9.91 27.46
CA ASN A 387 -14.22 9.67 27.55
C ASN A 387 -13.43 10.04 26.29
N LEU A 388 -14.09 10.47 25.20
CA LEU A 388 -13.41 10.73 23.92
C LEU A 388 -12.38 11.86 24.07
N ARG A 389 -11.15 11.59 23.64
CA ARG A 389 -9.99 12.50 23.71
C ARG A 389 -9.52 12.91 22.33
N GLU A 390 -9.64 12.04 21.35
CA GLU A 390 -9.15 12.24 19.99
C GLU A 390 -10.23 11.84 18.98
N LEU A 391 -10.62 12.78 18.14
CA LEU A 391 -11.52 12.55 17.01
C LEU A 391 -10.85 13.11 15.76
N ASP A 392 -10.49 12.21 14.84
CA ASP A 392 -10.07 12.56 13.48
C ASP A 392 -11.16 12.17 12.49
N VAL A 393 -11.70 13.15 11.79
CA VAL A 393 -12.69 13.02 10.70
C VAL A 393 -12.23 13.81 9.48
N SER A 394 -10.91 13.99 9.31
CA SER A 394 -10.35 14.70 8.17
C SER A 394 -10.46 13.91 6.87
N PHE A 395 -10.36 14.58 5.72
CA PHE A 395 -10.48 13.96 4.39
C PHE A 395 -11.78 13.14 4.26
N ASN A 396 -12.91 13.80 4.52
CA ASN A 396 -14.27 13.23 4.46
C ASN A 396 -15.21 14.16 3.66
N GLU A 397 -16.51 13.86 3.61
CA GLU A 397 -17.52 14.65 2.90
C GLU A 397 -18.41 15.47 3.88
N LEU A 398 -17.92 15.87 5.07
CA LEU A 398 -18.78 16.41 6.13
C LEU A 398 -19.47 17.73 5.77
N GLU A 399 -20.80 17.68 5.65
CA GLU A 399 -21.63 18.88 5.46
C GLU A 399 -21.74 19.70 6.77
N SER A 400 -21.72 19.02 7.92
CA SER A 400 -21.79 19.67 9.24
C SER A 400 -21.33 18.76 10.38
N ILE A 401 -20.88 19.41 11.46
CA ILE A 401 -20.58 18.76 12.75
C ILE A 401 -21.80 18.93 13.67
N PRO A 402 -22.32 17.86 14.31
CA PRO A 402 -23.49 17.97 15.17
C PRO A 402 -23.18 18.78 16.44
N GLU A 403 -24.09 19.69 16.83
CA GLU A 403 -23.97 20.47 18.07
C GLU A 403 -23.76 19.58 19.32
N ASN A 404 -24.28 18.35 19.29
CA ASN A 404 -24.13 17.39 20.38
C ASN A 404 -22.68 16.94 20.62
N LEU A 405 -21.76 17.02 19.64
CA LEU A 405 -20.34 16.74 19.88
C LEU A 405 -19.76 17.65 20.97
N CYS A 406 -20.33 18.84 21.18
CA CYS A 406 -19.93 19.78 22.23
C CYS A 406 -20.25 19.30 23.66
N PHE A 407 -20.81 18.10 23.84
CA PHE A 407 -20.97 17.43 25.13
C PHE A 407 -19.87 16.39 25.43
N ALA A 408 -18.96 16.12 24.48
CA ALA A 408 -17.76 15.31 24.73
C ALA A 408 -16.69 16.15 25.46
N GLU A 409 -16.95 16.51 26.72
CA GLU A 409 -16.16 17.49 27.51
C GLU A 409 -14.68 17.12 27.67
N ASN A 410 -14.31 15.84 27.49
CA ASN A 410 -12.92 15.37 27.56
C ASN A 410 -12.15 15.45 26.23
N LEU A 411 -12.75 15.93 25.14
CA LEU A 411 -12.11 15.98 23.82
C LEU A 411 -10.92 16.96 23.83
N LYS A 412 -9.73 16.44 23.47
CA LYS A 412 -8.46 17.17 23.46
C LYS A 412 -7.97 17.48 22.06
N LYS A 413 -8.20 16.59 21.10
CA LYS A 413 -7.90 16.81 19.69
C LYS A 413 -9.15 16.61 18.85
N LEU A 414 -9.41 17.58 17.98
CA LEU A 414 -10.45 17.51 16.96
C LEU A 414 -9.83 17.91 15.62
N ASN A 415 -9.70 16.94 14.72
CA ASN A 415 -9.29 17.19 13.33
C ASN A 415 -10.51 17.03 12.43
N VAL A 416 -10.93 18.13 11.79
CA VAL A 416 -12.02 18.15 10.81
C VAL A 416 -11.57 18.70 9.45
N ALA A 417 -10.25 18.81 9.24
CA ALA A 417 -9.69 19.42 8.03
C ALA A 417 -10.01 18.63 6.76
N ASN A 418 -9.90 19.28 5.60
CA ASN A 418 -10.08 18.65 4.29
C ASN A 418 -11.46 17.99 4.10
N ASN A 419 -12.54 18.55 4.66
CA ASN A 419 -13.91 18.06 4.44
C ASN A 419 -14.59 18.61 3.18
N PHE A 420 -13.76 18.93 2.16
CA PHE A 420 -14.15 19.51 0.88
C PHE A 420 -15.06 20.77 1.01
N ALA A 421 -15.79 21.13 -0.05
CA ALA A 421 -16.40 22.45 -0.22
C ALA A 421 -17.66 22.72 0.66
N ASP A 422 -18.02 21.81 1.57
CA ASP A 422 -19.34 21.84 2.23
C ASP A 422 -19.31 22.13 3.73
N LEU A 423 -18.20 21.87 4.45
CA LEU A 423 -18.10 22.25 5.86
C LEU A 423 -17.97 23.79 6.02
N ARG A 424 -19.08 24.46 6.32
CA ARG A 424 -19.19 25.93 6.34
C ARG A 424 -19.15 26.57 7.73
N SER A 425 -19.30 25.79 8.80
CA SER A 425 -19.33 26.31 10.17
C SER A 425 -19.03 25.23 11.22
N LEU A 426 -18.29 25.61 12.25
CA LEU A 426 -18.20 24.86 13.50
C LEU A 426 -19.50 24.97 14.31
N PRO A 427 -19.79 24.00 15.21
CA PRO A 427 -20.89 24.06 16.16
C PRO A 427 -20.91 25.35 16.98
N ARG A 428 -22.09 25.92 17.23
CA ARG A 428 -22.23 27.15 18.02
C ARG A 428 -21.70 27.01 19.43
N ASN A 429 -21.73 25.81 19.99
CA ASN A 429 -21.27 25.50 21.34
C ASN A 429 -19.87 24.87 21.40
N ILE A 430 -19.04 24.95 20.34
CA ILE A 430 -17.69 24.36 20.33
C ILE A 430 -16.85 24.75 21.55
N GLY A 431 -17.06 25.96 22.10
CA GLY A 431 -16.43 26.43 23.34
C GLY A 431 -16.70 25.61 24.61
N ASN A 432 -17.68 24.70 24.61
CA ASN A 432 -17.91 23.77 25.72
C ASN A 432 -16.81 22.70 25.82
N LEU A 433 -16.01 22.50 24.76
CA LEU A 433 -14.86 21.61 24.76
C LEU A 433 -13.68 22.28 25.50
N GLU A 434 -13.86 22.55 26.80
CA GLU A 434 -12.90 23.33 27.60
C GLU A 434 -11.51 22.69 27.70
N LEU A 435 -11.41 21.37 27.46
CA LEU A 435 -10.16 20.60 27.44
C LEU A 435 -9.51 20.48 26.06
N LEU A 436 -10.08 21.09 25.01
CA LEU A 436 -9.55 21.02 23.65
C LEU A 436 -8.17 21.70 23.57
N GLU A 437 -7.13 20.91 23.29
CA GLU A 437 -5.73 21.34 23.14
C GLU A 437 -5.36 21.58 21.66
N GLU A 438 -5.94 20.79 20.75
CA GLU A 438 -5.66 20.85 19.30
C GLU A 438 -6.95 20.87 18.48
N LEU A 439 -7.05 21.82 17.54
CA LEU A 439 -8.14 21.93 16.58
C LEU A 439 -7.59 22.20 15.18
N ASP A 440 -7.95 21.38 14.21
CA ASP A 440 -7.62 21.56 12.80
C ASP A 440 -8.90 21.70 11.96
N ILE A 441 -9.00 22.80 11.21
CA ILE A 441 -10.11 23.17 10.32
C ILE A 441 -9.59 23.60 8.93
N SER A 442 -8.39 23.13 8.59
CA SER A 442 -7.71 23.49 7.33
C SER A 442 -8.46 22.94 6.11
N ASP A 443 -8.40 23.64 4.98
CA ASP A 443 -9.02 23.25 3.70
C ASP A 443 -10.57 23.10 3.72
N ASP A 444 -11.24 23.63 4.75
CA ASP A 444 -12.70 23.73 4.85
C ASP A 444 -13.24 25.08 4.33
N GLN A 445 -14.57 25.27 4.33
CA GLN A 445 -15.24 26.53 3.92
C GLN A 445 -15.70 27.41 5.09
N ILE A 446 -15.08 27.28 6.26
CA ILE A 446 -15.44 28.00 7.49
C ILE A 446 -15.00 29.48 7.42
N ARG A 447 -15.98 30.39 7.35
CA ARG A 447 -15.74 31.84 7.31
C ARG A 447 -15.67 32.53 8.66
N VAL A 448 -16.42 32.03 9.65
CA VAL A 448 -16.62 32.69 10.94
C VAL A 448 -16.57 31.68 12.07
N LEU A 449 -15.68 31.88 13.04
CA LEU A 449 -15.68 31.12 14.28
C LEU A 449 -16.86 31.54 15.18
N PRO A 450 -17.52 30.61 15.89
CA PRO A 450 -18.65 30.90 16.75
C PRO A 450 -18.25 31.70 18.00
N ASP A 451 -19.19 32.46 18.58
CA ASP A 451 -18.94 33.29 19.78
C ASP A 451 -18.42 32.49 20.98
N SER A 452 -18.71 31.19 21.06
CA SER A 452 -18.25 30.30 22.13
C SER A 452 -16.75 29.98 22.04
N PHE A 453 -16.11 30.13 20.88
CA PHE A 453 -14.69 29.83 20.66
C PHE A 453 -13.77 30.55 21.67
N ARG A 454 -14.20 31.70 22.19
CA ARG A 454 -13.53 32.44 23.29
C ARG A 454 -13.35 31.65 24.60
N LEU A 455 -14.04 30.52 24.77
CA LEU A 455 -14.00 29.67 25.97
C LEU A 455 -12.92 28.58 25.90
N LEU A 456 -12.33 28.34 24.73
CA LEU A 456 -11.30 27.33 24.47
C LEU A 456 -9.93 27.70 25.08
N SER A 457 -9.90 27.90 26.40
CA SER A 457 -8.73 28.39 27.13
C SER A 457 -7.51 27.46 27.07
N LYS A 458 -7.74 26.16 26.83
CA LYS A 458 -6.70 25.13 26.69
C LYS A 458 -6.15 24.98 25.27
N LEU A 459 -6.71 25.68 24.27
CA LEU A 459 -6.31 25.50 22.87
C LEU A 459 -4.88 25.99 22.65
N ARG A 460 -4.00 25.07 22.26
CA ARG A 460 -2.56 25.28 22.04
C ARG A 460 -2.23 25.26 20.55
N VAL A 461 -2.81 24.30 19.82
CA VAL A 461 -2.67 24.16 18.37
C VAL A 461 -4.00 24.53 17.73
N PHE A 462 -3.96 25.51 16.83
CA PHE A 462 -5.10 25.86 15.97
C PHE A 462 -4.57 25.96 14.55
N ARG A 463 -5.10 25.14 13.66
CA ARG A 463 -4.75 25.12 12.24
C ARG A 463 -6.01 25.44 11.43
N ALA A 464 -5.84 26.32 10.46
CA ALA A 464 -6.88 26.84 9.59
C ALA A 464 -6.23 27.31 8.28
N TYR A 465 -5.35 26.45 7.73
CA TYR A 465 -4.66 26.72 6.47
C TYR A 465 -5.66 26.59 5.32
N GLU A 466 -5.56 27.48 4.32
CA GLU A 466 -6.49 27.62 3.19
C GLU A 466 -8.00 27.82 3.50
N THR A 467 -8.43 27.71 4.76
CA THR A 467 -9.78 28.07 5.20
C THR A 467 -10.08 29.56 4.86
N PRO A 468 -11.26 29.92 4.31
CA PRO A 468 -11.61 31.29 3.94
C PRO A 468 -12.07 32.13 5.15
N LEU A 469 -11.25 32.15 6.20
CA LEU A 469 -11.58 32.73 7.50
C LEU A 469 -11.63 34.27 7.46
N GLU A 470 -12.83 34.83 7.59
CA GLU A 470 -13.12 36.27 7.70
C GLU A 470 -13.05 36.75 9.15
N ILE A 471 -13.52 35.92 10.10
CA ILE A 471 -13.56 36.21 11.54
C ILE A 471 -13.04 34.98 12.32
N PRO A 472 -11.87 35.06 12.98
CA PRO A 472 -10.92 36.19 12.98
C PRO A 472 -10.25 36.39 11.61
N PRO A 473 -9.68 37.59 11.34
CA PRO A 473 -8.85 37.81 10.16
C PRO A 473 -7.64 36.85 10.12
N ARG A 474 -7.25 36.40 8.91
CA ARG A 474 -6.12 35.47 8.69
C ARG A 474 -4.84 35.84 9.45
N GLN A 475 -4.51 37.13 9.57
CA GLN A 475 -3.33 37.60 10.31
C GLN A 475 -3.37 37.24 11.80
N VAL A 476 -4.55 37.13 12.40
CA VAL A 476 -4.73 36.70 13.81
C VAL A 476 -4.60 35.19 13.93
N ALA A 477 -5.09 34.43 12.95
CA ALA A 477 -4.94 32.97 12.91
C ALA A 477 -3.46 32.53 12.86
N VAL A 478 -2.65 33.22 12.05
CA VAL A 478 -1.20 32.99 11.93
C VAL A 478 -0.44 33.28 13.25
N LEU A 479 -0.97 34.10 14.15
CA LEU A 479 -0.39 34.34 15.48
C LEU A 479 -0.65 33.20 16.49
N GLY A 480 -1.41 32.16 16.09
CA GLY A 480 -1.66 30.95 16.87
C GLY A 480 -2.92 30.99 17.74
N ALA A 481 -3.25 29.82 18.31
CA ALA A 481 -4.52 29.54 18.99
C ALA A 481 -4.94 30.59 20.02
N GLN A 482 -4.04 30.97 20.94
CA GLN A 482 -4.36 31.90 22.02
C GLN A 482 -4.63 33.33 21.53
N ALA A 483 -4.02 33.75 20.41
CA ALA A 483 -4.32 35.04 19.78
C ALA A 483 -5.75 35.05 19.20
N VAL A 484 -6.18 33.94 18.59
CA VAL A 484 -7.55 33.74 18.10
C VAL A 484 -8.56 33.76 19.25
N VAL A 485 -8.32 32.98 20.31
CA VAL A 485 -9.21 32.92 21.48
C VAL A 485 -9.38 34.31 22.13
N GLN A 486 -8.27 35.05 22.31
CA GLN A 486 -8.33 36.42 22.85
C GLN A 486 -9.05 37.39 21.90
N PHE A 487 -8.82 37.31 20.60
CA PHE A 487 -9.53 38.13 19.61
C PHE A 487 -11.04 37.89 19.67
N MET A 488 -11.47 36.62 19.74
CA MET A 488 -12.88 36.26 19.86
C MET A 488 -13.48 36.77 21.19
N ALA A 489 -12.75 36.66 22.30
CA ALA A 489 -13.17 37.23 23.59
C ALA A 489 -13.40 38.76 23.48
N ASP A 490 -12.45 39.49 22.92
CA ASP A 490 -12.53 40.93 22.71
C ASP A 490 -13.67 41.33 21.76
N LEU A 491 -13.88 40.59 20.68
CA LEU A 491 -14.94 40.81 19.70
C LEU A 491 -16.32 40.74 20.38
N VAL A 492 -16.58 39.66 21.11
CA VAL A 492 -17.87 39.46 21.80
C VAL A 492 -18.04 40.49 22.92
N ASN A 493 -16.99 40.77 23.70
CA ASN A 493 -17.03 41.79 24.75
C ASN A 493 -17.37 43.20 24.21
N LYS A 494 -16.79 43.60 23.06
CA LYS A 494 -17.11 44.86 22.37
C LYS A 494 -18.57 44.88 21.89
N ARG A 495 -19.06 43.76 21.33
CA ARG A 495 -20.45 43.60 20.87
C ARG A 495 -21.46 43.69 22.02
N ASP A 496 -21.16 43.07 23.15
CA ASP A 496 -22.01 43.07 24.34
C ASP A 496 -22.01 44.45 25.02
N ALA A 497 -20.87 45.12 25.13
CA ALA A 497 -20.78 46.50 25.61
C ALA A 497 -21.61 47.48 24.77
N ASN A 498 -21.52 47.39 23.43
CA ASN A 498 -22.34 48.17 22.51
C ASN A 498 -23.84 47.85 22.63
N THR A 499 -24.19 46.59 22.88
CA THR A 499 -25.57 46.15 23.13
C THR A 499 -26.10 46.67 24.48
N GLN A 500 -25.26 46.77 25.51
CA GLN A 500 -25.62 47.41 26.77
C GLN A 500 -25.78 48.93 26.65
N LEU A 501 -24.92 49.59 25.86
CA LEU A 501 -25.01 51.03 25.58
C LEU A 501 -26.28 51.39 24.78
N SER A 502 -26.67 50.58 23.79
CA SER A 502 -27.91 50.78 23.04
C SER A 502 -29.16 50.53 23.89
N LYS A 503 -29.15 49.51 24.77
CA LYS A 503 -30.21 49.28 25.78
C LYS A 503 -30.30 50.44 26.79
N LYS A 504 -29.18 51.01 27.24
CA LYS A 504 -29.15 52.21 28.11
C LYS A 504 -29.66 53.47 27.38
N LYS A 505 -29.33 53.67 26.09
CA LYS A 505 -29.88 54.76 25.28
C LYS A 505 -31.40 54.61 25.07
N LYS A 506 -31.92 53.41 24.78
CA LYS A 506 -33.37 53.15 24.69
C LYS A 506 -34.09 53.42 26.03
N LYS A 507 -33.51 53.07 27.18
CA LYS A 507 -34.09 53.43 28.50
C LYS A 507 -34.10 54.94 28.79
N LYS A 508 -33.14 55.72 28.26
CA LYS A 508 -33.14 57.19 28.36
C LYS A 508 -34.07 57.89 27.35
N GLY A 509 -34.49 57.20 26.29
CA GLY A 509 -35.31 57.76 25.21
C GLY A 509 -36.83 57.75 25.41
N ILE A 510 -37.34 57.30 26.56
CA ILE A 510 -38.79 57.24 26.85
C ILE A 510 -39.27 58.48 27.63
N GLY A 511 -38.36 59.29 28.15
CA GLY A 511 -38.66 60.60 28.74
C GLY A 511 -38.41 61.74 27.76
N HIS A 512 -39.48 62.51 27.46
CA HIS A 512 -39.63 63.69 26.59
C HIS A 512 -40.32 63.43 25.24
N ARG A 513 -41.55 63.94 25.16
CA ARG A 513 -42.52 63.78 24.08
C ARG A 513 -42.82 65.15 23.46
N ALA A 514 -43.00 65.16 22.14
CA ALA A 514 -43.79 66.12 21.36
C ALA A 514 -43.20 67.51 20.96
N PHE A 515 -43.69 67.96 19.79
CA PHE A 515 -43.45 69.23 19.06
C PHE A 515 -42.03 69.40 18.48
N ARG A 516 -41.83 69.86 17.23
CA ARG A 516 -42.69 70.65 16.32
C ARG A 516 -42.36 70.37 14.83
N LEU A 517 -43.33 70.53 13.92
CA LEU A 517 -43.14 70.54 12.45
C LEU A 517 -42.69 71.93 11.95
N GLN A 518 -41.82 72.01 10.93
CA GLN A 518 -42.08 72.63 9.59
C GLN A 518 -40.83 72.99 8.73
N GLN A 519 -40.92 72.63 7.44
CA GLN A 519 -40.58 73.39 6.21
C GLN A 519 -39.14 73.64 5.64
N VAL A 520 -38.98 73.17 4.39
CA VAL A 520 -38.59 73.90 3.14
C VAL A 520 -37.10 74.12 2.75
N SER A 521 -36.67 73.28 1.79
CA SER A 521 -36.05 73.56 0.48
C SER A 521 -34.92 74.60 0.28
N LYS A 522 -33.80 74.17 -0.34
CA LYS A 522 -33.42 74.48 -1.74
C LYS A 522 -32.11 73.78 -2.18
N ALA A 523 -31.95 73.60 -3.49
CA ALA A 523 -30.75 73.05 -4.13
C ALA A 523 -29.96 74.13 -4.89
N LYS A 524 -28.65 73.91 -5.10
CA LYS A 524 -27.93 74.24 -6.35
C LYS A 524 -26.54 73.57 -6.42
N CYS A 525 -26.01 73.46 -7.63
CA CYS A 525 -24.76 72.80 -8.03
C CYS A 525 -24.00 73.73 -8.99
N GLU A 526 -22.66 73.82 -8.93
CA GLU A 526 -21.84 74.50 -9.97
C GLU A 526 -20.32 74.15 -9.91
N ARG A 527 -19.55 74.64 -10.91
CA ARG A 527 -18.23 74.15 -11.39
C ARG A 527 -17.24 75.31 -11.69
N SER A 528 -15.90 75.18 -11.67
CA SER A 528 -15.03 74.12 -11.12
C SER A 528 -13.62 74.63 -10.61
N PRO A 529 -12.43 74.55 -11.30
CA PRO A 529 -11.12 74.60 -10.59
C PRO A 529 -10.13 75.62 -11.25
N PRO A 530 -8.76 75.51 -11.30
CA PRO A 530 -7.77 74.75 -10.51
C PRO A 530 -6.47 75.54 -10.09
N THR A 531 -5.51 74.82 -9.45
CA THR A 531 -4.01 74.97 -9.41
C THR A 531 -3.27 76.26 -8.99
N GLN A 532 -2.27 76.09 -8.08
CA GLN A 532 -0.85 76.57 -8.07
C GLN A 532 -0.35 76.65 -6.60
N THR A 533 0.90 76.44 -6.15
CA THR A 533 2.21 75.96 -6.64
C THR A 533 3.19 76.14 -5.46
N ARG A 534 4.12 75.21 -5.17
CA ARG A 534 5.46 75.60 -4.67
C ARG A 534 6.53 74.50 -4.79
N ILE A 535 7.77 74.94 -5.02
CA ILE A 535 8.96 74.17 -5.40
C ILE A 535 10.08 74.41 -4.38
N ILE A 536 10.82 73.37 -3.98
CA ILE A 536 12.21 73.39 -3.47
C ILE A 536 12.82 72.02 -3.90
N MET A 537 13.69 71.88 -4.91
CA MET A 537 15.14 72.23 -5.03
C MET A 537 16.11 71.35 -4.20
N ALA A 538 16.77 70.39 -4.87
CA ALA A 538 18.14 69.87 -4.64
C ALA A 538 18.47 68.91 -5.82
N GLU A 539 19.13 69.37 -6.88
CA GLU A 539 20.59 69.30 -7.11
C GLU A 539 21.11 67.91 -7.55
N SER A 540 21.64 67.87 -8.76
CA SER A 540 22.30 66.72 -9.40
C SER A 540 23.82 66.92 -9.43
N SER A 541 24.57 65.82 -9.39
CA SER A 541 26.01 65.82 -9.69
C SER A 541 26.35 64.71 -10.68
N ILE A 542 27.04 65.07 -11.75
CA ILE A 542 27.36 64.20 -12.90
C ILE A 542 28.80 63.68 -12.71
N ILE A 543 29.01 62.36 -12.81
CA ILE A 543 30.36 61.77 -12.97
C ILE A 543 30.37 60.67 -14.06
N SER A 544 30.84 61.09 -15.24
CA SER A 544 31.61 60.37 -16.27
C SER A 544 31.17 59.02 -16.88
N ASP A 545 31.07 59.02 -18.21
CA ASP A 545 30.95 57.88 -19.12
C ASP A 545 32.19 56.96 -19.16
N GLN A 546 32.42 56.13 -18.14
CA GLN A 546 33.39 55.02 -18.19
C GLN A 546 32.84 53.70 -17.62
N LYS A 547 31.54 53.43 -17.83
CA LYS A 547 30.92 52.13 -17.48
C LYS A 547 30.03 51.51 -18.57
N VAL A 548 30.03 52.06 -19.77
CA VAL A 548 29.13 51.64 -20.87
C VAL A 548 29.62 50.38 -21.60
N GLU A 549 30.93 50.09 -21.63
CA GLU A 549 31.47 48.87 -22.28
C GLU A 549 31.67 47.66 -21.34
N ALA A 550 31.46 47.83 -20.02
CA ALA A 550 31.61 46.75 -19.03
C ALA A 550 30.27 46.13 -18.57
N LEU A 551 29.12 46.68 -19.01
CA LEU A 551 27.78 46.19 -18.66
C LEU A 551 27.02 45.54 -19.83
N ALA A 552 27.55 45.63 -21.06
CA ALA A 552 26.96 45.02 -22.27
C ALA A 552 27.18 43.50 -22.41
N LYS A 553 27.55 42.79 -21.34
CA LYS A 553 27.75 41.32 -21.29
C LYS A 553 27.26 40.65 -20.00
N LYS A 554 26.13 41.10 -19.45
CA LYS A 554 25.24 40.21 -18.68
C LYS A 554 24.02 39.92 -19.56
N GLY A 555 23.88 38.68 -20.01
CA GLY A 555 22.61 38.23 -20.59
C GLY A 555 21.53 38.26 -19.50
N MET A 556 20.30 38.63 -19.88
CA MET A 556 19.14 38.36 -19.03
C MET A 556 18.92 36.84 -19.01
N ASP A 557 19.23 36.20 -17.89
CA ASP A 557 18.95 34.78 -17.69
C ASP A 557 17.43 34.55 -17.76
N ARG A 558 16.99 33.86 -18.82
CA ARG A 558 15.58 33.55 -19.05
C ARG A 558 15.03 32.71 -17.90
N ILE A 559 13.80 32.98 -17.48
CA ILE A 559 13.14 32.19 -16.43
C ILE A 559 12.76 30.83 -17.01
N LYS A 560 13.25 29.75 -16.40
CA LYS A 560 12.88 28.39 -16.78
C LYS A 560 11.63 27.97 -16.01
N LYS A 561 10.66 27.34 -16.69
CA LYS A 561 9.45 26.79 -16.08
C LYS A 561 9.47 25.27 -16.21
N VAL A 562 9.63 24.56 -15.10
CA VAL A 562 9.68 23.10 -15.05
C VAL A 562 8.33 22.58 -14.58
N TYR A 563 7.58 21.96 -15.48
CA TYR A 563 6.32 21.29 -15.18
C TYR A 563 6.62 19.83 -14.84
N VAL A 564 6.31 19.42 -13.61
CA VAL A 564 6.54 18.08 -13.08
C VAL A 564 5.20 17.36 -13.03
N TRP A 565 4.97 16.48 -14.00
CA TRP A 565 3.71 15.78 -14.24
C TRP A 565 3.70 14.42 -13.57
N ASP A 566 2.53 14.01 -13.08
CA ASP A 566 2.20 12.61 -12.89
C ASP A 566 1.67 11.97 -14.18
N MET A 567 1.68 10.64 -14.24
CA MET A 567 1.26 9.86 -15.40
C MET A 567 -0.17 9.34 -15.28
N ASP A 568 -0.34 8.30 -14.46
CA ASP A 568 -1.59 7.56 -14.31
C ASP A 568 -2.60 8.41 -13.55
N GLU A 569 -3.85 8.44 -14.01
CA GLU A 569 -4.98 9.27 -13.54
C GLU A 569 -4.83 10.80 -13.69
N THR A 570 -3.66 11.26 -14.14
CA THR A 570 -3.36 12.66 -14.49
C THR A 570 -3.30 12.88 -16.01
N LEU A 571 -2.27 12.37 -16.70
CA LEU A 571 -2.12 12.51 -18.16
C LEU A 571 -2.87 11.40 -18.92
N ILE A 572 -2.98 10.22 -18.33
CA ILE A 572 -3.65 9.05 -18.89
C ILE A 572 -4.65 8.48 -17.87
N LEU A 573 -5.67 7.77 -18.34
CA LEU A 573 -6.64 7.09 -17.48
C LEU A 573 -6.50 5.59 -17.73
N LEU A 574 -6.13 4.80 -16.70
CA LEU A 574 -5.85 3.37 -16.87
C LEU A 574 -6.31 2.54 -15.68
N LYS A 575 -5.88 2.90 -14.46
CA LYS A 575 -6.35 2.28 -13.22
C LYS A 575 -7.85 2.51 -13.05
N SER A 576 -8.33 3.72 -13.34
CA SER A 576 -9.76 4.09 -13.29
C SER A 576 -10.63 3.45 -14.37
N LEU A 577 -10.03 3.02 -15.49
CA LEU A 577 -10.69 2.20 -16.49
C LEU A 577 -10.77 0.76 -16.00
N LEU A 578 -9.64 0.17 -15.57
CA LEU A 578 -9.54 -1.21 -15.09
C LEU A 578 -10.47 -1.54 -13.91
N ASN A 579 -10.64 -0.62 -12.96
CA ASN A 579 -11.56 -0.79 -11.82
C ASN A 579 -12.95 -0.17 -12.04
N GLY A 580 -13.18 0.49 -13.19
CA GLY A 580 -14.46 1.12 -13.54
C GLY A 580 -14.79 2.44 -12.82
N THR A 581 -13.92 2.98 -11.95
CA THR A 581 -14.21 4.21 -11.19
C THR A 581 -14.35 5.43 -12.08
N TYR A 582 -13.69 5.48 -13.24
CA TYR A 582 -13.89 6.55 -14.22
C TYR A 582 -15.37 6.64 -14.63
N ALA A 583 -16.00 5.50 -14.91
CA ALA A 583 -17.40 5.45 -15.33
C ALA A 583 -18.37 5.82 -14.19
N GLN A 584 -18.06 5.37 -12.97
CA GLN A 584 -18.84 5.64 -11.76
C GLN A 584 -18.92 7.15 -11.46
N ALA A 585 -17.83 7.90 -11.69
CA ALA A 585 -17.78 9.35 -11.52
C ALA A 585 -18.79 10.15 -12.38
N PHE A 586 -19.42 9.50 -13.37
CA PHE A 586 -20.43 10.08 -14.26
C PHE A 586 -21.87 9.64 -13.89
N ASN A 587 -22.11 9.08 -12.70
CA ASN A 587 -23.44 8.76 -12.17
C ASN A 587 -24.32 7.92 -13.13
N GLY A 588 -23.71 6.93 -13.80
CA GLY A 588 -24.40 6.03 -14.73
C GLY A 588 -24.56 6.55 -16.16
N LEU A 589 -23.99 7.71 -16.51
CA LEU A 589 -23.95 8.21 -17.90
C LEU A 589 -22.90 7.49 -18.78
N LYS A 590 -22.02 6.68 -18.19
CA LYS A 590 -21.01 5.87 -18.89
C LYS A 590 -21.18 4.38 -18.56
N ASP A 591 -20.93 3.55 -19.55
CA ASP A 591 -20.94 2.09 -19.43
C ASP A 591 -19.67 1.62 -18.70
N VAL A 592 -19.84 1.12 -17.47
CA VAL A 592 -18.75 0.63 -16.62
C VAL A 592 -18.02 -0.56 -17.25
N GLN A 593 -18.75 -1.50 -17.85
CA GLN A 593 -18.18 -2.71 -18.42
C GLN A 593 -17.32 -2.39 -19.64
N LYS A 594 -17.80 -1.49 -20.52
CA LYS A 594 -17.01 -0.98 -21.66
C LYS A 594 -15.71 -0.32 -21.21
N GLY A 595 -15.72 0.43 -20.10
CA GLY A 595 -14.51 1.05 -19.54
C GLY A 595 -13.48 0.01 -19.07
N ILE A 596 -13.94 -1.01 -18.35
CA ILE A 596 -13.10 -2.12 -17.86
C ILE A 596 -12.51 -2.93 -19.02
N GLU A 597 -13.27 -3.16 -20.09
CA GLU A 597 -12.78 -3.85 -21.29
C GLU A 597 -11.69 -3.05 -22.00
N ILE A 598 -11.87 -1.72 -22.18
CA ILE A 598 -10.84 -0.83 -22.73
C ILE A 598 -9.58 -0.85 -21.85
N GLY A 599 -9.73 -0.78 -20.52
CA GLY A 599 -8.60 -0.87 -19.58
C GLY A 599 -7.81 -2.17 -19.71
N LYS A 600 -8.50 -3.31 -19.81
CA LYS A 600 -7.88 -4.64 -20.00
C LYS A 600 -7.17 -4.78 -21.34
N MET A 601 -7.71 -4.19 -22.41
CA MET A 601 -7.03 -4.14 -23.70
C MET A 601 -5.71 -3.35 -23.59
N TRP A 602 -5.71 -2.19 -22.92
CA TRP A 602 -4.50 -1.43 -22.68
C TRP A 602 -3.47 -2.19 -21.86
N GLU A 603 -3.87 -2.75 -20.70
CA GLU A 603 -2.97 -3.53 -19.83
C GLU A 603 -2.27 -4.65 -20.61
N LYS A 604 -3.04 -5.44 -21.37
CA LYS A 604 -2.51 -6.51 -22.23
C LYS A 604 -1.50 -5.98 -23.25
N HIS A 605 -1.82 -4.92 -23.97
CA HIS A 605 -0.94 -4.40 -25.03
C HIS A 605 0.30 -3.66 -24.50
N ILE A 606 0.18 -2.99 -23.35
CA ILE A 606 1.33 -2.39 -22.65
C ILE A 606 2.32 -3.49 -22.26
N LEU A 607 1.87 -4.53 -21.55
CA LEU A 607 2.72 -5.64 -21.13
C LEU A 607 3.37 -6.35 -22.33
N GLN A 608 2.58 -6.71 -23.34
CA GLN A 608 3.10 -7.35 -24.55
C GLN A 608 4.24 -6.54 -25.20
N ILE A 609 4.07 -5.21 -25.34
CA ILE A 609 5.11 -4.35 -25.93
C ILE A 609 6.32 -4.22 -24.98
N CYS A 610 6.11 -4.21 -23.66
CA CYS A 610 7.21 -4.20 -22.68
C CYS A 610 8.12 -5.42 -22.85
N ASP A 611 7.53 -6.61 -22.99
CA ASP A 611 8.25 -7.88 -23.11
C ASP A 611 8.88 -8.03 -24.50
N ASP A 612 8.07 -7.95 -25.57
CA ASP A 612 8.50 -8.17 -26.96
C ASP A 612 9.58 -7.18 -27.43
N LEU A 613 9.54 -5.93 -26.93
CA LEU A 613 10.32 -4.82 -27.51
C LEU A 613 11.18 -4.05 -26.50
N PHE A 614 10.91 -4.10 -25.20
CA PHE A 614 11.63 -3.32 -24.19
C PHE A 614 12.34 -4.16 -23.13
N PHE A 615 12.53 -5.46 -23.40
CA PHE A 615 13.28 -6.41 -22.57
C PHE A 615 12.73 -6.60 -21.15
N TYR A 616 11.43 -6.34 -20.93
CA TYR A 616 10.89 -6.19 -19.58
C TYR A 616 11.02 -7.45 -18.72
N GLU A 617 10.67 -8.65 -19.22
CA GLU A 617 10.97 -9.94 -18.57
C GLU A 617 12.42 -10.07 -18.05
N GLN A 618 13.40 -9.46 -18.73
CA GLN A 618 14.81 -9.54 -18.35
C GLN A 618 15.19 -8.53 -17.25
N VAL A 619 14.49 -7.40 -17.16
CA VAL A 619 14.89 -6.25 -16.31
C VAL A 619 13.87 -5.85 -15.23
N GLU A 620 12.68 -6.45 -15.21
CA GLU A 620 11.59 -6.16 -14.25
C GLU A 620 12.02 -6.23 -12.77
N ASN A 621 12.98 -7.10 -12.45
CA ASN A 621 13.52 -7.29 -11.09
C ASN A 621 14.68 -6.33 -10.76
N TYR A 622 15.05 -5.43 -11.68
CA TYR A 622 16.21 -4.54 -11.55
C TYR A 622 15.88 -3.09 -11.92
N ASN A 623 14.72 -2.61 -11.47
CA ASN A 623 14.25 -1.25 -11.76
C ASN A 623 15.28 -0.18 -11.40
N LYS A 624 15.24 0.93 -12.12
CA LYS A 624 16.04 2.12 -11.84
C LYS A 624 15.14 3.34 -11.98
N PRO A 625 15.43 4.44 -11.25
CA PRO A 625 14.57 5.62 -11.29
C PRO A 625 14.61 6.35 -12.63
N PHE A 626 15.68 6.23 -13.43
CA PHE A 626 15.80 6.82 -14.77
C PHE A 626 16.82 6.02 -15.59
N LEU A 627 16.77 6.11 -16.93
CA LEU A 627 17.58 5.26 -17.81
C LEU A 627 19.09 5.45 -17.61
N ASP A 628 19.55 6.69 -17.47
CA ASP A 628 20.96 7.04 -17.32
C ASP A 628 21.58 6.69 -15.96
N ALA A 629 20.81 6.12 -15.02
CA ALA A 629 21.29 5.72 -13.69
C ALA A 629 22.44 4.68 -13.75
N MET A 630 22.59 3.97 -14.88
CA MET A 630 23.65 2.98 -15.12
C MET A 630 24.76 3.49 -16.05
N SER A 631 24.73 4.76 -16.46
CA SER A 631 25.66 5.35 -17.45
C SER A 631 27.15 5.16 -17.12
N GLN A 632 27.53 5.14 -15.84
CA GLN A 632 28.92 4.89 -15.40
C GLN A 632 29.47 3.49 -15.75
N TYR A 633 28.58 2.52 -16.04
CA TYR A 633 28.96 1.16 -16.46
C TYR A 633 28.92 0.99 -18.00
N ASP A 634 28.43 1.99 -18.73
CA ASP A 634 28.36 1.97 -20.19
C ASP A 634 29.67 2.45 -20.82
N ASP A 635 30.24 1.66 -21.73
CA ASP A 635 31.53 1.95 -22.39
C ASP A 635 31.38 2.59 -23.77
N GLY A 636 30.16 2.85 -24.23
CA GLY A 636 29.92 3.43 -25.55
C GLY A 636 29.86 2.42 -26.71
N LEU A 637 29.83 1.10 -26.45
CA LEU A 637 29.77 0.08 -27.50
C LEU A 637 28.59 0.28 -28.47
N ASP A 638 28.86 0.25 -29.78
CA ASP A 638 27.79 0.26 -30.80
C ASP A 638 26.90 -0.98 -30.67
N LEU A 639 25.63 -0.76 -30.36
CA LEU A 639 24.65 -1.81 -30.12
C LEU A 639 23.92 -2.25 -31.40
N SER A 640 24.21 -1.64 -32.56
CA SER A 640 23.49 -1.88 -33.82
C SER A 640 23.54 -3.34 -34.31
N ASN A 641 24.58 -4.09 -33.93
CA ASN A 641 24.75 -5.52 -34.23
C ASN A 641 24.88 -6.37 -32.95
N TYR A 642 24.41 -5.87 -31.80
CA TYR A 642 24.53 -6.56 -30.51
C TYR A 642 23.35 -7.52 -30.28
N ASP A 643 23.64 -8.81 -30.11
CA ASP A 643 22.62 -9.82 -29.84
C ASP A 643 22.35 -9.96 -28.34
N PHE A 644 21.27 -9.30 -27.88
CA PHE A 644 20.79 -9.35 -26.49
C PHE A 644 20.30 -10.73 -26.04
N ASN A 645 20.02 -11.67 -26.96
CA ASN A 645 19.57 -13.01 -26.61
C ASN A 645 20.73 -13.97 -26.35
N GLN A 646 21.94 -13.64 -26.83
CA GLN A 646 23.15 -14.45 -26.69
C GLN A 646 24.19 -13.84 -25.73
N ASP A 647 23.92 -12.67 -25.13
CA ASP A 647 24.86 -12.01 -24.21
C ASP A 647 24.97 -12.67 -22.82
N GLY A 648 24.12 -13.65 -22.53
CA GLY A 648 24.11 -14.39 -21.27
C GLY A 648 23.92 -13.46 -20.06
N PHE A 649 23.04 -12.47 -20.17
CA PHE A 649 22.67 -11.61 -19.06
C PHE A 649 22.09 -12.41 -17.89
N SER A 650 22.55 -12.08 -16.69
CA SER A 650 22.14 -12.69 -15.43
C SER A 650 22.11 -11.59 -14.34
N PRO A 651 21.70 -11.87 -13.09
CA PRO A 651 21.51 -10.84 -12.06
C PRO A 651 22.72 -9.89 -11.93
N PRO A 652 22.53 -8.55 -11.96
CA PRO A 652 23.59 -7.53 -12.09
C PRO A 652 24.37 -7.31 -10.78
N SER A 653 24.88 -8.40 -10.21
CA SER A 653 25.71 -8.44 -9.01
C SER A 653 27.17 -8.05 -9.30
N ASP A 654 27.65 -8.34 -10.51
CA ASP A 654 28.99 -7.97 -10.99
C ASP A 654 28.95 -6.82 -12.02
N ASP A 655 30.11 -6.20 -12.27
CA ASP A 655 30.21 -5.06 -13.20
C ASP A 655 29.97 -5.47 -14.67
N VAL A 656 30.14 -6.76 -14.99
CA VAL A 656 29.87 -7.31 -16.33
C VAL A 656 28.37 -7.31 -16.63
N ASN A 657 27.53 -7.77 -15.70
CA ASN A 657 26.09 -7.75 -15.90
C ASN A 657 25.47 -6.36 -15.66
N LYS A 658 26.04 -5.52 -14.79
CA LYS A 658 25.67 -4.09 -14.73
C LYS A 658 25.89 -3.37 -16.06
N LYS A 659 26.96 -3.68 -16.77
CA LYS A 659 27.24 -3.18 -18.12
C LYS A 659 26.22 -3.67 -19.16
N LYS A 660 25.86 -4.95 -19.14
CA LYS A 660 24.78 -5.51 -20.00
C LYS A 660 23.40 -4.90 -19.70
N LEU A 661 23.12 -4.53 -18.45
CA LEU A 661 21.93 -3.77 -18.08
C LEU A 661 21.98 -2.34 -18.62
N ALA A 662 23.13 -1.68 -18.54
CA ALA A 662 23.33 -0.35 -19.15
C ALA A 662 23.13 -0.37 -20.68
N TYR A 663 23.60 -1.42 -21.37
CA TYR A 663 23.31 -1.60 -22.80
C TYR A 663 21.82 -1.72 -23.11
N ARG A 664 21.05 -2.48 -22.30
CA ARG A 664 19.58 -2.58 -22.43
C ARG A 664 18.92 -1.21 -22.22
N HIS A 665 19.34 -0.46 -21.21
CA HIS A 665 18.86 0.92 -20.98
C HIS A 665 19.15 1.85 -22.17
N ARG A 666 20.35 1.80 -22.77
CA ARG A 666 20.67 2.57 -23.97
C ARG A 666 19.86 2.12 -25.20
N ALA A 667 19.64 0.82 -25.36
CA ALA A 667 18.79 0.30 -26.43
C ALA A 667 17.34 0.78 -26.28
N ILE A 668 16.80 0.76 -25.06
CA ILE A 668 15.48 1.32 -24.71
C ILE A 668 15.41 2.82 -24.97
N ALA A 669 16.43 3.59 -24.57
CA ALA A 669 16.55 5.03 -24.87
C ALA A 669 16.52 5.31 -26.38
N ASN A 670 17.25 4.51 -27.16
CA ASN A 670 17.28 4.64 -28.62
C ASN A 670 15.93 4.25 -29.27
N LYS A 671 15.26 3.20 -28.78
CA LYS A 671 13.89 2.86 -29.21
C LYS A 671 12.93 3.99 -28.90
N TYR A 672 12.92 4.53 -27.68
CA TYR A 672 12.07 5.67 -27.32
C TYR A 672 12.26 6.86 -28.26
N LYS A 673 13.50 7.21 -28.61
CA LYS A 673 13.83 8.28 -29.58
C LYS A 673 13.33 8.02 -31.00
N GLN A 674 13.11 6.77 -31.39
CA GLN A 674 12.56 6.42 -32.70
C GLN A 674 11.04 6.63 -32.76
N GLY A 675 10.34 6.61 -31.62
CA GLY A 675 8.88 6.70 -31.57
C GLY A 675 8.17 5.42 -32.04
N LEU A 676 6.91 5.26 -31.64
CA LEU A 676 6.15 4.00 -31.80
C LEU A 676 6.06 3.55 -33.27
N HIS A 677 5.85 4.48 -34.21
CA HIS A 677 5.68 4.23 -35.64
C HIS A 677 6.92 3.64 -36.37
N ASN A 678 8.11 3.75 -35.78
CA ASN A 678 9.33 3.18 -36.34
C ASN A 678 9.71 1.81 -35.70
N ILE A 679 8.95 1.36 -34.71
CA ILE A 679 9.20 0.11 -33.96
C ILE A 679 8.12 -0.93 -34.24
N LEU A 680 6.85 -0.52 -34.28
CA LEU A 680 5.71 -1.40 -34.53
C LEU A 680 5.46 -1.61 -36.03
N ASP A 681 4.86 -2.75 -36.37
CA ASP A 681 4.32 -2.97 -37.71
C ASP A 681 3.00 -2.23 -37.94
N GLN A 682 2.54 -2.20 -39.18
CA GLN A 682 1.33 -1.47 -39.58
C GLN A 682 0.05 -2.04 -38.95
N GLU A 683 0.00 -3.34 -38.61
CA GLU A 683 -1.18 -3.98 -38.02
C GLU A 683 -1.32 -3.56 -36.55
N MET A 684 -0.22 -3.62 -35.79
CA MET A 684 -0.14 -3.15 -34.42
C MET A 684 -0.35 -1.63 -34.30
N ILE A 685 0.15 -0.83 -35.25
CA ILE A 685 -0.15 0.61 -35.32
C ILE A 685 -1.65 0.83 -35.48
N ASN A 686 -2.32 0.15 -36.43
CA ASN A 686 -3.76 0.33 -36.65
C ASN A 686 -4.58 -0.05 -35.40
N LEU A 687 -4.27 -1.19 -34.78
CA LEU A 687 -4.94 -1.65 -33.54
C LEU A 687 -4.76 -0.65 -32.40
N TRP A 688 -3.56 -0.08 -32.28
CA TRP A 688 -3.26 0.97 -31.31
C TRP A 688 -4.02 2.28 -31.59
N GLU A 689 -4.11 2.72 -32.85
CA GLU A 689 -4.89 3.91 -33.22
C GLU A 689 -6.38 3.72 -32.93
N GLU A 690 -6.93 2.54 -33.23
CA GLU A 690 -8.32 2.20 -32.89
C GLU A 690 -8.57 2.22 -31.38
N LEU A 691 -7.69 1.60 -30.59
CA LEU A 691 -7.81 1.59 -29.13
C LEU A 691 -7.63 2.98 -28.51
N TYR A 692 -6.68 3.79 -29.00
CA TYR A 692 -6.50 5.18 -28.57
C TYR A 692 -7.75 6.01 -28.85
N ASN A 693 -8.29 5.94 -30.07
CA ASN A 693 -9.48 6.70 -30.45
C ASN A 693 -10.73 6.25 -29.66
N LEU A 694 -10.91 4.94 -29.45
CA LEU A 694 -11.99 4.38 -28.62
C LEU A 694 -11.90 4.85 -27.17
N THR A 695 -10.68 4.92 -26.63
CA THR A 695 -10.41 5.39 -25.26
C THR A 695 -10.65 6.88 -25.12
N ASP A 696 -10.17 7.69 -26.07
CA ASP A 696 -10.34 9.15 -26.05
C ASP A 696 -11.81 9.55 -26.25
N GLU A 697 -12.57 8.84 -27.09
CA GLU A 697 -14.03 9.00 -27.18
C GLU A 697 -14.73 8.63 -25.86
N TYR A 698 -14.39 7.48 -25.29
CA TYR A 698 -14.97 7.02 -24.03
C TYR A 698 -14.65 7.95 -22.85
N THR A 699 -13.48 8.60 -22.86
CA THR A 699 -12.98 9.47 -21.78
C THR A 699 -13.24 10.97 -22.01
N ASP A 700 -14.22 11.32 -22.84
CA ASP A 700 -14.60 12.72 -23.14
C ASP A 700 -13.43 13.59 -23.64
N ARG A 701 -12.53 12.98 -24.43
CA ARG A 701 -11.30 13.55 -24.97
C ARG A 701 -10.22 13.86 -23.94
N TRP A 702 -10.13 13.07 -22.86
CA TRP A 702 -9.10 13.26 -21.84
C TRP A 702 -7.69 13.19 -22.43
N LEU A 703 -7.37 12.14 -23.19
CA LEU A 703 -6.01 11.87 -23.68
C LEU A 703 -5.58 12.96 -24.68
N SER A 704 -6.43 13.28 -25.66
CA SER A 704 -6.13 14.34 -26.63
C SER A 704 -6.05 15.73 -26.01
N SER A 705 -6.86 16.01 -24.98
CA SER A 705 -6.82 17.29 -24.26
C SER A 705 -5.59 17.41 -23.35
N ALA A 706 -5.22 16.35 -22.63
CA ALA A 706 -4.02 16.29 -21.81
C ALA A 706 -2.76 16.47 -22.67
N ARG A 707 -2.68 15.75 -23.80
CA ARG A 707 -1.59 15.89 -24.78
C ARG A 707 -1.52 17.31 -25.35
N ALA A 708 -2.63 17.86 -25.84
CA ALA A 708 -2.64 19.21 -26.42
C ALA A 708 -2.25 20.29 -25.39
N PHE A 709 -2.55 20.07 -24.11
CA PHE A 709 -2.13 20.96 -23.03
C PHE A 709 -0.65 20.80 -22.67
N LEU A 710 -0.12 19.57 -22.71
CA LEU A 710 1.30 19.28 -22.54
C LEU A 710 2.15 19.92 -23.66
N GLU A 711 1.68 19.86 -24.91
CA GLU A 711 2.29 20.52 -26.07
C GLU A 711 2.25 22.06 -25.96
N GLN A 712 1.16 22.63 -25.44
CA GLN A 712 1.08 24.06 -25.09
C GLN A 712 2.09 24.43 -24.00
N CYS A 713 2.27 23.58 -22.98
CA CYS A 713 3.29 23.78 -21.95
C CYS A 713 4.70 23.76 -22.55
N SER A 714 4.96 22.91 -23.57
CA SER A 714 6.20 22.90 -24.37
C SER A 714 6.43 24.16 -25.24
N GLY A 715 5.49 25.12 -25.26
CA GLY A 715 5.61 26.38 -25.98
C GLY A 715 5.13 26.35 -27.44
N TRP A 716 4.45 25.29 -27.87
CA TRP A 716 3.82 25.23 -29.20
C TRP A 716 2.50 26.02 -29.22
N LYS A 717 2.25 26.76 -30.30
CA LYS A 717 0.99 27.45 -30.58
C LYS A 717 0.38 26.91 -31.87
N GLU A 718 -0.83 26.38 -31.78
CA GLU A 718 -1.78 26.35 -32.89
C GLU A 718 -3.17 26.81 -32.40
N ASP A 719 -3.71 27.83 -33.06
CA ASP A 719 -5.14 28.11 -33.24
C ASP A 719 -5.25 29.27 -34.27
N PRO A 720 -6.34 29.46 -35.05
CA PRO A 720 -7.54 28.64 -35.14
C PRO A 720 -8.04 28.31 -36.56
N THR A 721 -8.76 27.19 -36.71
CA THR A 721 -9.75 27.02 -37.80
C THR A 721 -11.16 26.72 -37.29
N ARG A 722 -11.76 27.74 -36.65
CA ARG A 722 -13.20 28.01 -36.77
C ARG A 722 -13.41 29.36 -37.46
N CYS A 723 -14.11 29.33 -38.60
CA CYS A 723 -14.21 30.39 -39.59
C CYS A 723 -14.78 31.73 -39.09
N LEU A 724 -14.15 32.87 -39.45
CA LEU A 724 -14.60 33.78 -40.54
C LEU A 724 -13.86 35.14 -40.56
N ALA A 725 -13.41 35.54 -41.76
CA ALA A 725 -13.22 36.91 -42.25
C ALA A 725 -12.43 37.95 -41.42
N SER A 726 -11.16 38.19 -41.79
CA SER A 726 -10.70 39.45 -42.41
C SER A 726 -9.19 39.38 -42.73
N THR A 727 -8.74 40.19 -43.69
CA THR A 727 -7.33 40.23 -44.16
C THR A 727 -6.49 41.29 -43.46
N ASP A 728 -5.17 41.14 -43.63
CA ASP A 728 -4.09 42.11 -43.39
C ASP A 728 -3.64 42.32 -41.94
N GLY A 729 -2.33 42.13 -41.71
CA GLY A 729 -1.67 42.47 -40.45
C GLY A 729 -0.46 41.58 -40.12
N ILE A 730 0.72 41.97 -40.60
CA ILE A 730 2.03 41.39 -40.25
C ILE A 730 2.16 41.24 -38.72
N ILE A 731 2.40 40.02 -38.21
CA ILE A 731 2.72 39.78 -36.80
C ILE A 731 4.21 39.44 -36.68
N ASN A 732 4.92 40.24 -35.89
CA ASN A 732 6.35 40.11 -35.63
C ASN A 732 6.65 38.89 -34.74
N HIS A 733 7.76 38.19 -35.01
CA HIS A 733 8.39 37.33 -34.02
C HIS A 733 9.06 38.19 -32.95
N ALA A 734 8.50 38.20 -31.73
CA ALA A 734 9.11 38.81 -30.55
C ALA A 734 8.83 37.98 -29.28
N ASP A 735 9.88 37.77 -28.49
CA ASP A 735 9.92 37.48 -27.05
C ASP A 735 9.06 36.34 -26.47
N ALA A 736 9.63 35.14 -26.46
CA ALA A 736 9.35 34.16 -25.41
C ALA A 736 10.21 34.46 -24.17
N LYS A 737 9.60 35.08 -23.14
CA LYS A 737 10.20 35.48 -21.85
C LYS A 737 10.62 34.27 -20.97
N PHE A 738 10.26 33.04 -21.36
CA PHE A 738 10.41 31.80 -20.57
C PHE A 738 10.95 30.62 -21.41
N GLU A 739 11.62 29.67 -20.75
CA GLU A 739 12.04 28.37 -21.31
C GLU A 739 11.29 27.24 -20.59
N PRO A 740 10.28 26.60 -21.22
CA PRO A 740 9.52 25.54 -20.59
C PRO A 740 10.18 24.16 -20.70
N ILE A 741 10.01 23.33 -19.67
CA ILE A 741 10.52 21.95 -19.59
C ILE A 741 9.43 21.08 -18.99
N ASN A 742 9.02 20.02 -19.68
CA ASN A 742 8.13 18.99 -19.12
C ASN A 742 8.97 17.82 -18.58
N VAL A 743 8.63 17.37 -17.38
CA VAL A 743 9.24 16.24 -16.66
C VAL A 743 8.12 15.33 -16.16
N LEU A 744 8.28 14.02 -16.27
CA LEU A 744 7.31 13.02 -15.79
C LEU A 744 7.87 12.30 -14.56
N VAL A 745 7.06 12.17 -13.51
CA VAL A 745 7.39 11.40 -12.30
C VAL A 745 6.22 10.50 -11.96
N THR A 746 6.37 9.21 -12.17
CA THR A 746 5.32 8.20 -12.01
C THR A 746 5.69 7.18 -10.94
N SER A 747 4.69 6.73 -10.17
CA SER A 747 4.86 5.66 -9.17
C SER A 747 5.07 4.29 -9.81
N GLY A 748 4.77 4.09 -11.10
CA GLY A 748 4.99 2.82 -11.81
C GLY A 748 6.46 2.55 -12.13
N SER A 749 6.80 1.29 -12.46
CA SER A 749 8.14 0.90 -12.90
C SER A 749 8.54 1.61 -14.21
N LEU A 750 9.85 1.85 -14.38
CA LEU A 750 10.36 2.75 -15.43
C LEU A 750 10.03 2.26 -16.85
N ILE A 751 10.20 0.97 -17.14
CA ILE A 751 10.08 0.46 -18.51
C ILE A 751 8.62 0.48 -19.00
N PRO A 752 7.62 -0.02 -18.26
CA PRO A 752 6.21 0.16 -18.63
C PRO A 752 5.80 1.62 -18.74
N SER A 753 6.36 2.51 -17.93
CA SER A 753 6.07 3.95 -18.01
C SER A 753 6.62 4.61 -19.28
N LEU A 754 7.80 4.19 -19.75
CA LEU A 754 8.33 4.62 -21.05
C LEU A 754 7.48 4.09 -22.22
N VAL A 755 7.01 2.84 -22.14
CA VAL A 755 6.10 2.24 -23.12
C VAL A 755 4.74 2.96 -23.13
N LYS A 756 4.18 3.27 -21.95
CA LYS A 756 2.99 4.12 -21.81
C LYS A 756 3.19 5.49 -22.47
N CYS A 757 4.34 6.15 -22.30
CA CYS A 757 4.58 7.46 -22.95
C CYS A 757 4.46 7.38 -24.48
N LEU A 758 5.01 6.33 -25.09
CA LEU A 758 4.92 6.09 -26.54
C LEU A 758 3.47 5.78 -26.97
N LEU A 759 2.81 4.88 -26.24
CA LEU A 759 1.43 4.47 -26.52
C LEU A 759 0.39 5.58 -26.28
N PHE A 760 0.63 6.49 -25.34
CA PHE A 760 -0.25 7.64 -25.09
C PHE A 760 0.24 8.93 -25.78
N ARG A 761 1.20 8.82 -26.71
CA ARG A 761 1.67 9.92 -27.60
C ARG A 761 2.27 11.12 -26.85
N LEU A 762 2.90 10.85 -25.71
CA LEU A 762 3.55 11.84 -24.82
C LEU A 762 5.03 12.07 -25.17
N ASP A 763 5.62 11.14 -25.92
CA ASP A 763 7.02 11.08 -26.35
C ASP A 763 7.53 12.32 -27.11
N ASN A 764 6.63 13.01 -27.84
CA ASN A 764 6.93 14.27 -28.51
C ASN A 764 7.15 15.46 -27.57
N SER A 765 6.59 15.43 -26.35
CA SER A 765 6.69 16.50 -25.35
C SER A 765 7.52 16.14 -24.12
N ILE A 766 7.75 14.85 -23.87
CA ILE A 766 8.56 14.36 -22.75
C ILE A 766 9.63 13.42 -23.30
N THR A 767 10.89 13.88 -23.24
CA THR A 767 12.04 13.05 -23.62
C THR A 767 12.28 11.96 -22.57
N HIS A 768 12.78 10.79 -22.99
CA HIS A 768 13.20 9.69 -22.09
C HIS A 768 14.10 10.12 -20.91
N GLU A 769 14.97 11.13 -21.08
CA GLU A 769 15.81 11.71 -20.03
C GLU A 769 14.99 12.41 -18.93
N ASN A 770 13.77 12.86 -19.24
CA ASN A 770 12.87 13.58 -18.36
C ASN A 770 11.78 12.66 -17.76
N VAL A 771 11.92 11.33 -17.88
CA VAL A 771 11.02 10.34 -17.27
C VAL A 771 11.69 9.73 -16.03
N TYR A 772 11.03 9.87 -14.89
CA TYR A 772 11.46 9.34 -13.61
C TYR A 772 10.42 8.35 -13.04
N SER A 773 10.89 7.20 -12.58
CA SER A 773 10.11 6.22 -11.81
C SER A 773 10.41 6.37 -10.33
N SER A 774 9.36 6.57 -9.52
CA SER A 774 9.46 6.60 -8.05
C SER A 774 9.24 5.24 -7.38
N TRP A 775 9.00 4.16 -8.13
CA TRP A 775 8.64 2.81 -7.64
C TRP A 775 9.50 2.30 -6.46
N GLU A 776 10.83 2.52 -6.48
CA GLU A 776 11.74 2.08 -5.41
C GLU A 776 12.14 3.21 -4.42
N VAL A 777 11.82 4.48 -4.70
CA VAL A 777 12.47 5.65 -4.08
C VAL A 777 11.55 6.78 -3.63
N GLY A 778 10.27 6.76 -4.02
CA GLY A 778 9.28 7.80 -3.72
C GLY A 778 9.41 9.08 -4.56
N LYS A 779 8.29 9.75 -4.82
CA LYS A 779 8.26 11.03 -5.58
C LYS A 779 9.09 12.15 -4.94
N PRO A 780 9.15 12.31 -3.60
CA PRO A 780 10.00 13.33 -2.98
C PRO A 780 11.49 13.20 -3.35
N GLN A 781 12.02 11.97 -3.47
CA GLN A 781 13.40 11.75 -3.87
C GLN A 781 13.65 12.09 -5.35
N CYS A 782 12.70 11.72 -6.23
CA CYS A 782 12.73 12.13 -7.63
C CYS A 782 12.68 13.66 -7.78
N PHE A 783 11.82 14.34 -7.01
CA PHE A 783 11.72 15.80 -7.01
C PHE A 783 13.03 16.45 -6.55
N GLN A 784 13.74 15.85 -5.59
CA GLN A 784 15.06 16.34 -5.18
C GLN A 784 16.07 16.25 -6.34
N TRP A 785 16.16 15.13 -7.06
CA TRP A 785 17.05 15.01 -8.21
C TRP A 785 16.69 15.96 -9.36
N ILE A 786 15.39 16.21 -9.59
CA ILE A 786 14.90 17.19 -10.57
C ILE A 786 15.32 18.61 -10.15
N LYS A 787 15.18 18.94 -8.86
CA LYS A 787 15.63 20.22 -8.28
C LYS A 787 17.14 20.41 -8.39
N GLU A 788 17.92 19.35 -8.17
CA GLU A 788 19.38 19.34 -8.33
C GLU A 788 19.80 19.51 -9.80
N ARG A 789 19.16 18.78 -10.73
CA ARG A 789 19.44 18.83 -12.17
C ARG A 789 19.15 20.19 -12.81
N PHE A 790 18.05 20.83 -12.42
CA PHE A 790 17.62 22.12 -12.97
C PHE A 790 17.88 23.29 -12.00
N ASN A 791 18.77 23.14 -11.02
CA ASN A 791 18.97 24.14 -9.96
C ASN A 791 19.40 25.53 -10.50
N GLY A 792 18.76 26.60 -10.04
CA GLY A 792 19.12 27.97 -10.40
C GLY A 792 18.17 29.02 -9.83
N PRO A 793 18.59 30.30 -9.74
CA PRO A 793 17.79 31.37 -9.16
C PRO A 793 16.56 31.77 -9.99
N ASN A 794 16.56 31.47 -11.29
CA ASN A 794 15.50 31.84 -12.24
C ASN A 794 14.72 30.60 -12.72
N VAL A 795 14.51 29.60 -11.84
CA VAL A 795 13.86 28.33 -12.19
C VAL A 795 12.63 28.14 -11.32
N HIS A 796 11.45 28.15 -11.94
CA HIS A 796 10.18 27.96 -11.27
C HIS A 796 9.66 26.57 -11.59
N PHE A 797 9.33 25.80 -10.56
CA PHE A 797 8.76 24.46 -10.69
C PHE A 797 7.24 24.53 -10.50
N CYS A 798 6.50 23.59 -11.08
CA CYS A 798 5.08 23.39 -10.79
C CYS A 798 4.77 21.91 -10.90
N VAL A 799 4.20 21.33 -9.85
CA VAL A 799 3.83 19.91 -9.80
C VAL A 799 2.36 19.78 -10.18
N ILE A 800 2.02 18.79 -11.01
CA ILE A 800 0.69 18.58 -11.58
C ILE A 800 0.38 17.08 -11.49
N GLY A 801 -0.62 16.72 -10.69
CA GLY A 801 -0.95 15.32 -10.36
C GLY A 801 -2.32 15.21 -9.70
N ASP A 802 -2.89 14.01 -9.57
CA ASP A 802 -4.18 13.76 -8.91
C ASP A 802 -4.05 13.20 -7.48
N GLY A 803 -2.87 12.69 -7.13
CA GLY A 803 -2.60 11.98 -5.89
C GLY A 803 -2.20 12.87 -4.70
N TRP A 804 -1.75 12.18 -3.65
CA TRP A 804 -1.18 12.76 -2.43
C TRP A 804 0.35 12.85 -2.52
N GLU A 805 1.02 11.85 -3.11
CA GLU A 805 2.48 11.71 -3.08
C GLU A 805 3.18 12.88 -3.81
N GLU A 806 2.55 13.41 -4.86
CA GLU A 806 3.01 14.61 -5.58
C GLU A 806 2.73 15.89 -4.78
N CYS A 807 1.61 15.95 -4.06
CA CYS A 807 1.23 17.08 -3.22
C CYS A 807 2.21 17.24 -2.04
N GLU A 808 2.48 16.14 -1.32
CA GLU A 808 3.45 16.08 -0.23
C GLU A 808 4.86 16.44 -0.73
N GLY A 809 5.28 15.86 -1.85
CA GLY A 809 6.57 16.18 -2.47
C GLY A 809 6.68 17.66 -2.90
N ALA A 810 5.62 18.24 -3.46
CA ALA A 810 5.57 19.64 -3.84
C ALA A 810 5.65 20.56 -2.61
N GLN A 811 4.90 20.25 -1.56
CA GLN A 811 4.91 20.98 -0.28
C GLN A 811 6.29 20.96 0.37
N ALA A 812 6.94 19.78 0.43
CA ALA A 812 8.30 19.63 0.94
C ALA A 812 9.33 20.45 0.14
N MET A 813 9.14 20.57 -1.18
CA MET A 813 10.02 21.34 -2.06
C MET A 813 9.70 22.84 -2.13
N GLN A 814 8.59 23.28 -1.54
CA GLN A 814 7.98 24.61 -1.67
C GLN A 814 7.63 24.98 -3.12
N TRP A 815 7.05 24.02 -3.83
CA TRP A 815 6.58 24.17 -5.21
C TRP A 815 5.05 24.25 -5.26
N PRO A 816 4.45 25.05 -6.17
CA PRO A 816 3.01 25.00 -6.40
C PRO A 816 2.59 23.60 -6.88
N PHE A 817 1.49 23.11 -6.33
CA PHE A 817 0.82 21.89 -6.76
C PHE A 817 -0.53 22.21 -7.40
N VAL A 818 -0.84 21.56 -8.51
CA VAL A 818 -2.10 21.69 -9.24
C VAL A 818 -2.77 20.33 -9.30
N LYS A 819 -3.78 20.14 -8.46
CA LYS A 819 -4.49 18.88 -8.36
C LYS A 819 -5.39 18.65 -9.59
N ILE A 820 -5.21 17.53 -10.28
CA ILE A 820 -6.08 17.09 -11.37
C ILE A 820 -7.22 16.25 -10.80
N GLY A 821 -8.44 16.48 -11.27
CA GLY A 821 -9.66 15.82 -10.81
C GLY A 821 -10.46 15.21 -11.95
N MET A 822 -10.99 14.01 -11.75
CA MET A 822 -11.71 13.26 -12.78
C MET A 822 -13.19 13.65 -12.91
N HIS A 823 -13.72 14.47 -12.01
CA HIS A 823 -15.16 14.76 -11.89
C HIS A 823 -15.66 15.68 -13.03
N PRO A 824 -16.85 15.45 -13.62
CA PRO A 824 -17.32 16.17 -14.83
C PRO A 824 -17.48 17.69 -14.70
N GLY A 825 -17.57 18.23 -13.49
CA GLY A 825 -17.82 19.66 -13.22
C GLY A 825 -16.64 20.46 -12.65
N GLY A 826 -15.43 19.91 -12.57
CA GLY A 826 -14.26 20.62 -12.04
C GLY A 826 -13.47 21.36 -13.13
N ASP A 827 -12.93 22.56 -12.82
CA ASP A 827 -12.09 23.32 -13.76
C ASP A 827 -10.66 22.75 -13.91
N HIS A 828 -10.19 22.00 -12.91
CA HIS A 828 -8.86 21.37 -12.89
C HIS A 828 -8.91 19.93 -13.41
N ARG A 829 -9.28 19.76 -14.68
CA ARG A 829 -9.38 18.45 -15.36
C ARG A 829 -8.99 18.53 -16.83
N PHE A 830 -9.04 17.41 -17.54
CA PHE A 830 -9.03 17.40 -19.01
C PHE A 830 -10.41 17.02 -19.59
N PRO A 831 -10.88 17.71 -20.64
CA PRO A 831 -10.56 19.12 -20.97
C PRO A 831 -11.01 20.08 -19.84
N GLY A 832 -10.24 21.14 -19.59
CA GLY A 832 -10.59 22.18 -18.59
C GLY A 832 -9.40 23.04 -18.14
N LEU A 833 -8.26 22.40 -17.86
CA LEU A 833 -7.05 23.06 -17.39
C LEU A 833 -6.46 24.02 -18.45
N THR A 834 -5.94 25.18 -18.01
CA THR A 834 -5.40 26.22 -18.91
C THR A 834 -4.05 26.77 -18.45
N LEU A 835 -3.29 27.38 -19.38
CA LEU A 835 -2.03 28.07 -19.04
C LEU A 835 -2.25 29.28 -18.14
N ARG A 836 -3.45 29.89 -18.16
CA ARG A 836 -3.82 30.95 -17.20
C ARG A 836 -3.93 30.38 -15.78
N THR A 837 -4.51 29.20 -15.64
CA THR A 837 -4.60 28.48 -14.37
C THR A 837 -3.19 28.25 -13.80
N LEU A 838 -2.29 27.62 -14.56
CA LEU A 838 -0.90 27.41 -14.12
C LEU A 838 -0.19 28.75 -13.84
N GLY A 839 -0.41 29.77 -14.65
CA GLY A 839 0.13 31.12 -14.44
C GLY A 839 -0.24 31.73 -13.08
N TYR A 840 -1.47 31.52 -12.60
CA TYR A 840 -1.90 31.93 -11.26
C TYR A 840 -1.10 31.20 -10.15
N TYR A 841 -0.97 29.88 -10.25
CA TYR A 841 -0.18 29.09 -9.28
C TYR A 841 1.30 29.52 -9.24
N PHE A 842 1.91 29.81 -10.40
CA PHE A 842 3.25 30.40 -10.44
C PHE A 842 3.32 31.78 -9.78
N ALA A 843 2.34 32.66 -10.03
CA ALA A 843 2.32 34.01 -9.46
C ALA A 843 2.13 34.02 -7.94
N VAL A 844 1.37 33.06 -7.40
CA VAL A 844 1.17 32.91 -5.94
C VAL A 844 2.45 32.51 -5.21
N VAL A 845 3.24 31.58 -5.77
CA VAL A 845 4.44 31.05 -5.10
C VAL A 845 5.71 31.85 -5.41
N TYR A 846 5.87 32.34 -6.64
CA TYR A 846 7.09 33.00 -7.11
C TYR A 846 6.94 34.52 -7.35
N GLY A 847 5.74 35.07 -7.14
CA GLY A 847 5.42 36.46 -7.44
C GLY A 847 5.03 36.69 -8.91
N ASP A 848 4.34 37.80 -9.19
CA ASP A 848 3.96 38.20 -10.54
C ASP A 848 5.11 38.94 -11.24
N PRO A 849 5.73 38.37 -12.30
CA PRO A 849 6.84 38.99 -13.03
C PRO A 849 6.44 40.16 -13.95
N ASP A 850 5.16 40.54 -13.98
CA ASP A 850 4.64 41.71 -14.69
C ASP A 850 4.17 42.83 -13.72
N ALA A 851 4.26 42.63 -12.39
CA ALA A 851 3.93 43.66 -11.40
C ALA A 851 4.90 44.86 -11.42
N GLU A 852 6.19 44.65 -11.71
CA GLU A 852 7.21 45.72 -11.75
C GLU A 852 7.03 46.74 -12.88
N ASN A 853 6.14 46.48 -13.86
CA ASN A 853 5.88 47.40 -14.98
C ASN A 853 4.61 48.26 -14.82
N ASN A 854 3.86 48.11 -13.73
CA ASN A 854 2.59 48.83 -13.52
C ASN A 854 2.67 50.03 -12.54
N GLU A 855 3.86 50.40 -12.06
CA GLU A 855 4.05 51.58 -11.19
C GLU A 855 4.24 52.91 -11.96
N ASP A 856 4.36 52.89 -13.30
CA ASP A 856 4.57 54.08 -14.14
C ASP A 856 3.29 54.64 -14.83
N GLU A 857 2.11 54.06 -14.60
CA GLU A 857 0.80 54.61 -15.06
C GLU A 857 -0.15 54.94 -13.89
N SER A 858 0.16 55.99 -13.12
CA SER A 858 -0.76 56.63 -12.15
C SER A 858 -0.72 58.15 -12.15
#